data_AF-A0A812R7Q1-F1
#
_entry.id   AF-A0A812R7Q1-F1
#
_cell.length_a   1.000
_cell.length_b   1.000
_cell.length_c   1.000
_cell.angle_alpha   90.00
_cell.angle_beta   90.00
_cell.angle_gamma   90.00
#
_symmetry.space_group_name_H-M   'P 1'
#
loop_
_entity.id
_entity.type
_entity.pdbx_description
1 polymer ?
#
loop_
_entity_poly.entity_id
_entity_poly.type
_entity_poly.pdbx_seq_one_letter_code
_entity_poly.pdbx_strand_id
1 'polypeptide(L)'
;MAAARELEDSLAVALRSSAIEWAVNVQICDLIKENRHLAPLALARIEERLRKETPSTVHLALSLLEMLVKNCGLIVCQAIGPDMAETLVSIVKKRESWRYGFGRNLHKSGLSEWLPQGMTIGEDHRAQWQQATQKALAVMRSDVKATQQEHAPFLHGVASADPLGDRVLIWTRVSSHGADTQVAWHLWSEEHESFERPLRRGIELASARTDYTISVDVTGLRPGEQYMYQFSVGGNRSMLGRTKTASNATKVDLAVVSCTSLWSGFFNFYRQLASEEVDAVVHLGDLIYDKPDPDELVRVPDEFRCDQETSLHVPNVVMDDLRDAFCHTSDLTRYRALHSVHMFDPDFRLARSRHPFIVIYDNHDVNWPDANNSMRAFREWVPIRVREPSQFSEGSFRHFEFGSKLVDVYVLDTTASAGTQGLLGSEQEDWLEAQLQESSGTWRLFASPKTFMPLTLNRIGPALAVPVACVSLVLLMQAACCRILMRRCPSLNDEARQDSQVCSGKGRAVTRIVRSFSFCSCCICWLWTLAGAITCALLIVKLDTHNLNLLHATDTTWEGQPRSRNLLFQQLQQSGRVSNNIWAVGDMHFSYLADVFQFDFFGRDLFTYSPEAVAERFGVEFMPGSGSRGNMDEKVGELLGPLFAPPSLVSRVLAGVIDYAIRSANPHLRHFEGSEHGYGLLKIAAHQVQASWVRFDVLGRTDGFTRVSGMHVNVEDNQWSLEPALVQTTCASGH
;
A
#
# COMPACT_ATOMS: atom_id res chain seq x y z
N MET A 1 34.33 14.08 21.77
CA MET A 1 35.29 15.12 21.30
C MET A 1 36.51 14.52 20.60
N ALA A 2 37.23 13.55 21.19
CA ALA A 2 38.38 12.92 20.52
C ALA A 2 37.99 12.20 19.21
N ALA A 3 36.96 11.35 19.23
CA ALA A 3 36.47 10.64 18.04
C ALA A 3 35.96 11.57 16.93
N ALA A 4 35.33 12.70 17.27
CA ALA A 4 34.87 13.69 16.29
C ALA A 4 36.05 14.38 15.59
N ARG A 5 37.14 14.66 16.33
CA ARG A 5 38.36 15.24 15.78
C ARG A 5 39.10 14.25 14.88
N GLU A 6 39.20 13.00 15.30
CA GLU A 6 39.80 11.93 14.51
C GLU A 6 39.02 11.67 13.21
N LEU A 7 37.68 11.74 13.28
CA LEU A 7 36.83 11.65 12.10
C LEU A 7 37.07 12.82 11.14
N GLU A 8 37.14 14.06 11.62
CA GLU A 8 37.44 15.24 10.79
C GLU A 8 38.82 15.15 10.10
N ASP A 9 39.84 14.72 10.84
CA ASP A 9 41.19 14.54 10.29
C ASP A 9 41.19 13.45 9.20
N SER A 10 40.49 12.33 9.44
CA SER A 10 40.35 11.23 8.47
C SER A 10 39.55 11.65 7.24
N LEU A 11 38.45 12.39 7.41
CA LEU A 11 37.65 12.93 6.31
C LEU A 11 38.45 13.93 5.47
N ALA A 12 39.30 14.75 6.11
CA ALA A 12 40.16 15.68 5.41
C ALA A 12 41.18 14.97 4.51
N VAL A 13 41.75 13.85 4.96
CA VAL A 13 42.65 13.01 4.16
C VAL A 13 41.89 12.33 3.01
N ALA A 14 40.78 11.66 3.30
CA ALA A 14 39.98 10.93 2.32
C ALA A 14 39.43 11.83 1.19
N LEU A 15 38.99 13.05 1.52
CA LEU A 15 38.31 13.94 0.57
C LEU A 15 39.24 14.96 -0.12
N ARG A 16 40.53 15.01 0.24
CA ARG A 16 41.54 15.86 -0.42
C ARG A 16 42.58 15.07 -1.22
N SER A 17 42.59 13.74 -1.10
CA SER A 17 43.51 12.91 -1.88
C SER A 17 43.25 13.00 -3.38
N SER A 18 44.25 12.62 -4.17
CA SER A 18 44.14 12.41 -5.61
C SER A 18 43.65 11.01 -5.97
N ALA A 19 43.56 10.09 -5.00
CA ALA A 19 43.13 8.70 -5.16
C ALA A 19 42.28 8.22 -3.97
N ILE A 20 41.68 7.03 -4.09
CA ILE A 20 40.87 6.44 -3.01
C ILE A 20 41.78 5.95 -1.89
N GLU A 21 41.69 6.60 -0.73
CA GLU A 21 42.42 6.23 0.49
C GLU A 21 41.71 5.11 1.27
N TRP A 22 41.82 3.87 0.78
CA TRP A 22 41.07 2.73 1.34
C TRP A 22 41.22 2.54 2.85
N ALA A 23 42.45 2.62 3.37
CA ALA A 23 42.70 2.44 4.80
C ALA A 23 42.01 3.53 5.65
N VAL A 24 42.04 4.77 5.17
CA VAL A 24 41.40 5.92 5.83
C VAL A 24 39.88 5.82 5.73
N ASN A 25 39.34 5.41 4.58
CA ASN A 25 37.90 5.21 4.40
C ASN A 25 37.34 4.11 5.32
N VAL A 26 38.10 3.03 5.55
CA VAL A 26 37.72 1.98 6.50
C VAL A 26 37.76 2.51 7.94
N GLN A 27 38.81 3.26 8.31
CA GLN A 27 38.89 3.91 9.63
C GLN A 27 37.70 4.84 9.89
N ILE A 28 37.26 5.60 8.88
CA ILE A 28 36.05 6.44 8.97
C ILE A 28 34.80 5.57 9.23
N CYS A 29 34.67 4.42 8.57
CA CYS A 29 33.55 3.50 8.82
C CYS A 29 33.55 2.98 10.25
N ASP A 30 34.71 2.59 10.77
CA ASP A 30 34.85 2.05 12.12
C ASP A 30 34.54 3.13 13.17
N LEU A 31 35.03 4.36 12.97
CA LEU A 31 34.71 5.51 13.82
C LEU A 31 33.21 5.79 13.89
N ILE A 32 32.50 5.70 12.76
CA ILE A 32 31.04 5.92 12.69
C ILE A 32 30.26 4.76 13.34
N LYS A 33 30.70 3.52 13.16
CA LYS A 33 30.09 2.35 13.82
C LYS A 33 30.18 2.44 15.34
N GLU A 34 31.35 2.84 15.84
CA GLU A 34 31.62 3.01 17.27
C GLU A 34 30.95 4.27 17.82
N ASN A 35 30.76 5.31 17.00
CA ASN A 35 30.23 6.61 17.40
C ASN A 35 29.11 7.07 16.45
N ARG A 36 27.96 6.40 16.49
CA ARG A 36 26.81 6.59 15.56
C ARG A 36 26.37 8.05 15.36
N HIS A 37 26.45 8.86 16.42
CA HIS A 37 26.10 10.28 16.41
C HIS A 37 27.00 11.13 15.48
N LEU A 38 28.11 10.58 14.98
CA LEU A 38 29.01 11.25 14.05
C LEU A 38 28.62 11.07 12.57
N ALA A 39 27.66 10.21 12.25
CA ALA A 39 27.21 9.99 10.87
C ALA A 39 26.75 11.28 10.15
N PRO A 40 25.97 12.19 10.78
CA PRO A 40 25.59 13.45 10.15
C PRO A 40 26.79 14.34 9.79
N LEU A 41 27.83 14.36 10.64
CA LEU A 41 29.05 15.14 10.40
C LEU A 41 29.80 14.63 9.17
N ALA A 42 29.95 13.31 9.04
CA ALA A 42 30.58 12.70 7.88
C ALA A 42 29.79 12.96 6.59
N LEU A 43 28.46 12.84 6.65
CA LEU A 43 27.59 13.08 5.50
C LEU A 43 27.62 14.53 5.04
N ALA A 44 27.61 15.50 5.94
CA ALA A 44 27.74 16.92 5.60
C ALA A 44 29.03 17.22 4.82
N ARG A 45 30.15 16.59 5.24
CA ARG A 45 31.46 16.80 4.61
C ARG A 45 31.56 16.15 3.23
N ILE A 46 30.91 15.00 3.05
CA ILE A 46 30.79 14.30 1.77
C ILE A 46 29.93 15.12 0.82
N GLU A 47 28.80 15.63 1.29
CA GLU A 47 27.87 16.42 0.47
C GLU A 47 28.54 17.67 -0.13
N GLU A 48 29.32 18.40 0.68
CA GLU A 48 30.09 19.56 0.22
C GLU A 48 31.01 19.22 -0.96
N ARG A 49 31.52 17.99 -1.00
CA ARG A 49 32.40 17.50 -2.07
C ARG A 49 31.60 17.05 -3.29
N LEU A 50 30.43 16.44 -3.09
CA LEU A 50 29.53 16.04 -4.17
C LEU A 50 28.98 17.23 -4.96
N ARG A 51 28.83 18.40 -4.32
CA ARG A 51 28.40 19.65 -4.97
C ARG A 51 29.50 20.29 -5.86
N LYS A 52 30.73 19.77 -5.88
CA LYS A 52 31.81 20.30 -6.75
C LYS A 52 31.63 19.89 -8.21
N GLU A 53 32.21 20.67 -9.12
CA GLU A 53 32.19 20.40 -10.56
C GLU A 53 33.36 19.54 -11.07
N THR A 54 34.28 19.15 -10.18
CA THR A 54 35.43 18.34 -10.55
C THR A 54 35.09 16.84 -10.47
N PRO A 55 35.09 16.09 -11.59
CA PRO A 55 34.68 14.68 -11.61
C PRO A 55 35.49 13.78 -10.67
N SER A 56 36.80 14.00 -10.55
CA SER A 56 37.65 13.25 -9.63
C SER A 56 37.24 13.46 -8.18
N THR A 57 37.00 14.71 -7.77
CA THR A 57 36.50 15.07 -6.44
C THR A 57 35.15 14.42 -6.14
N VAL A 58 34.22 14.47 -7.10
CA VAL A 58 32.89 13.85 -6.96
C VAL A 58 33.01 12.33 -6.87
N HIS A 59 33.87 11.71 -7.67
CA HIS A 59 34.10 10.26 -7.65
C HIS A 59 34.68 9.78 -6.31
N LEU A 60 35.62 10.51 -5.72
CA LEU A 60 36.20 10.19 -4.41
C LEU A 60 35.15 10.29 -3.30
N ALA A 61 34.34 11.36 -3.31
CA ALA A 61 33.25 11.55 -2.35
C ALA A 61 32.17 10.47 -2.48
N LEU A 62 31.76 10.12 -3.71
CA LEU A 62 30.83 9.02 -3.95
C LEU A 62 31.39 7.66 -3.52
N SER A 63 32.68 7.44 -3.68
CA SER A 63 33.34 6.19 -3.25
C SER A 63 33.34 6.05 -1.74
N LEU A 64 33.60 7.15 -1.01
CA LEU A 64 33.50 7.16 0.44
C LEU A 64 32.03 6.98 0.89
N LEU A 65 31.08 7.67 0.27
CA LEU A 65 29.66 7.52 0.58
C LEU A 65 29.18 6.07 0.36
N GLU A 66 29.57 5.47 -0.77
CA GLU A 66 29.28 4.08 -1.08
C GLU A 66 29.87 3.11 -0.04
N MET A 67 31.10 3.37 0.43
CA MET A 67 31.68 2.58 1.52
C MET A 67 30.94 2.77 2.84
N LEU A 68 30.53 3.99 3.17
CA LEU A 68 29.76 4.27 4.38
C LEU A 68 28.41 3.57 4.36
N VAL A 69 27.67 3.65 3.26
CA VAL A 69 26.38 2.97 3.14
C VAL A 69 26.55 1.45 3.22
N LYS A 70 27.55 0.88 2.54
CA LYS A 70 27.81 -0.58 2.56
C LYS A 70 28.28 -1.10 3.92
N ASN A 71 29.09 -0.34 4.65
CA ASN A 71 29.72 -0.82 5.87
C ASN A 71 29.00 -0.38 7.14
N CYS A 72 28.32 0.78 7.14
CA CYS A 72 27.64 1.32 8.31
C CYS A 72 26.11 1.14 8.26
N GLY A 73 25.55 0.74 7.11
CA GLY A 73 24.15 0.35 6.95
C GLY A 73 23.17 1.42 7.43
N LEU A 74 22.19 1.00 8.26
CA LEU A 74 21.13 1.85 8.82
C LEU A 74 21.64 3.12 9.51
N ILE A 75 22.82 3.09 10.15
CA ILE A 75 23.41 4.26 10.84
C ILE A 75 23.60 5.42 9.87
N VAL A 76 24.00 5.12 8.64
CA VAL A 76 24.24 6.12 7.60
C VAL A 76 22.95 6.41 6.83
N CYS A 77 22.14 5.39 6.50
CA CYS A 77 20.89 5.60 5.77
C CYS A 77 19.90 6.50 6.53
N GLN A 78 19.81 6.38 7.86
CA GLN A 78 18.95 7.23 8.69
C GLN A 78 19.43 8.69 8.79
N ALA A 79 20.71 8.95 8.50
CA ALA A 79 21.30 10.27 8.57
C ALA A 79 21.34 11.00 7.20
N ILE A 80 20.95 10.34 6.12
CA ILE A 80 20.86 10.94 4.77
C ILE A 80 19.65 11.86 4.73
N GLY A 81 19.91 13.16 4.59
CA GLY A 81 18.87 14.18 4.39
C GLY A 81 18.47 14.38 2.93
N PRO A 82 17.40 15.16 2.67
CA PRO A 82 16.90 15.46 1.31
C PRO A 82 17.96 16.13 0.43
N ASP A 83 18.82 16.97 1.00
CA ASP A 83 19.91 17.66 0.30
C ASP A 83 20.91 16.71 -0.39
N MET A 84 21.22 15.60 0.27
CA MET A 84 22.10 14.56 -0.27
C MET A 84 21.44 13.84 -1.45
N ALA A 85 20.14 13.53 -1.34
CA ALA A 85 19.38 12.88 -2.41
C ALA A 85 19.28 13.77 -3.66
N GLU A 86 18.98 15.06 -3.49
CA GLU A 86 18.97 16.03 -4.59
C GLU A 86 20.34 16.14 -5.26
N THR A 87 21.41 16.14 -4.46
CA THR A 87 22.78 16.18 -4.96
C THR A 87 23.11 14.95 -5.81
N LEU A 88 22.74 13.74 -5.36
CA LEU A 88 22.93 12.50 -6.14
C LEU A 88 22.13 12.50 -7.45
N VAL A 89 20.87 12.93 -7.42
CA VAL A 89 20.04 13.07 -8.63
C VAL A 89 20.66 14.07 -9.61
N SER A 90 21.21 15.18 -9.13
CA SER A 90 21.88 16.17 -9.97
C SER A 90 23.10 15.59 -10.70
N ILE A 91 23.86 14.70 -10.04
CA ILE A 91 25.02 14.02 -10.62
C ILE A 91 24.57 13.05 -11.73
N VAL A 92 23.47 12.32 -11.52
CA VAL A 92 22.92 11.42 -12.55
C VAL A 92 22.42 12.20 -13.76
N LYS A 93 21.68 13.30 -13.55
CA LYS A 93 21.18 14.16 -14.64
C LYS A 93 22.30 14.78 -15.47
N LYS A 94 23.48 15.05 -14.89
CA LYS A 94 24.66 15.53 -15.63
C LYS A 94 25.13 14.54 -16.70
N ARG A 95 24.98 13.22 -16.52
CA ARG A 95 25.31 12.22 -17.55
C ARG A 95 24.34 12.26 -18.73
N GLU A 96 23.07 12.52 -18.47
CA GLU A 96 22.01 12.51 -19.48
C GLU A 96 22.03 13.75 -20.37
N SER A 97 22.29 14.93 -19.77
CA SER A 97 22.36 16.20 -20.49
C SER A 97 23.52 16.27 -21.50
N TRP A 98 24.54 15.44 -21.34
CA TRP A 98 25.68 15.34 -22.26
C TRP A 98 25.41 14.59 -23.56
N ARG A 99 24.17 14.11 -23.77
CA ARG A 99 23.79 13.38 -24.99
C ARG A 99 23.47 14.27 -26.22
N TYR A 100 23.30 15.59 -26.07
CA TYR A 100 23.11 16.54 -27.20
C TYR A 100 24.46 17.19 -27.56
N GLY A 101 24.95 17.36 -28.80
CA GLY A 101 24.41 17.33 -30.15
C GLY A 101 25.31 18.21 -31.07
N PHE A 102 25.93 19.27 -30.51
CA PHE A 102 26.75 20.23 -31.27
C PHE A 102 28.28 20.03 -31.12
N GLY A 103 28.78 19.79 -29.90
CA GLY A 103 30.23 19.65 -29.65
C GLY A 103 30.86 18.33 -30.14
N ARG A 104 30.06 17.28 -30.36
CA ARG A 104 30.52 15.94 -30.74
C ARG A 104 31.09 15.87 -32.18
N ASN A 105 30.57 16.70 -33.07
CA ASN A 105 31.02 16.77 -34.47
C ASN A 105 32.20 17.74 -34.66
N LEU A 106 32.33 18.75 -33.80
CA LEU A 106 33.39 19.77 -33.87
C LEU A 106 34.72 19.31 -33.28
N HIS A 107 34.71 18.43 -32.29
CA HIS A 107 35.94 17.87 -31.72
C HIS A 107 36.58 16.82 -32.65
N LYS A 108 35.77 16.10 -33.44
CA LYS A 108 36.25 15.15 -34.46
C LYS A 108 36.80 15.84 -35.72
N SER A 109 36.44 17.10 -35.96
CA SER A 109 36.89 17.89 -37.12
C SER A 109 38.13 18.76 -36.85
N GLY A 110 38.73 18.67 -35.66
CA GLY A 110 39.94 19.45 -35.31
C GLY A 110 39.70 20.94 -35.05
N LEU A 111 38.45 21.40 -35.00
CA LEU A 111 38.08 22.81 -34.80
C LEU A 111 37.97 23.21 -33.31
N SER A 112 38.38 22.34 -32.39
CA SER A 112 38.29 22.56 -30.94
C SER A 112 39.14 23.71 -30.43
N GLU A 113 40.20 24.11 -31.15
CA GLU A 113 41.08 25.24 -30.77
C GLU A 113 40.41 26.62 -30.91
N TRP A 114 39.32 26.73 -31.68
CA TRP A 114 38.63 28.01 -31.96
C TRP A 114 37.44 28.28 -31.03
N LEU A 115 37.15 27.40 -30.07
CA LEU A 115 36.05 27.56 -29.12
C LEU A 115 36.52 28.19 -27.79
N PRO A 116 35.69 29.01 -27.13
CA PRO A 116 35.97 29.50 -25.78
C PRO A 116 36.23 28.33 -24.82
N GLN A 117 37.26 28.46 -23.98
CA GLN A 117 37.54 27.48 -22.92
C GLN A 117 36.27 27.22 -22.10
N GLY A 118 35.81 25.96 -22.08
CA GLY A 118 34.60 25.53 -21.36
C GLY A 118 33.48 24.96 -22.23
N MET A 119 33.53 25.07 -23.57
CA MET A 119 32.51 24.49 -24.46
C MET A 119 32.77 23.04 -24.91
N THR A 120 33.95 22.48 -24.60
CA THR A 120 34.32 21.09 -24.94
C THR A 120 34.83 20.36 -23.69
N ILE A 121 34.30 19.15 -23.44
CA ILE A 121 34.74 18.25 -22.37
C ILE A 121 35.59 17.17 -23.02
N GLY A 122 36.85 17.01 -22.59
CA GLY A 122 37.75 15.95 -23.04
C GLY A 122 37.22 14.54 -22.71
N GLU A 123 37.67 13.52 -23.46
CA GLU A 123 37.20 12.14 -23.29
C GLU A 123 37.47 11.59 -21.87
N ASP A 124 38.60 11.97 -21.26
CA ASP A 124 38.95 11.57 -19.89
C ASP A 124 38.00 12.14 -18.84
N HIS A 125 37.62 13.42 -18.96
CA HIS A 125 36.62 14.03 -18.08
C HIS A 125 35.25 13.36 -18.23
N ARG A 126 34.87 12.99 -19.46
CA ARG A 126 33.62 12.26 -19.70
C ARG A 126 33.64 10.89 -19.03
N ALA A 127 34.72 10.13 -19.17
CA ALA A 127 34.86 8.81 -18.57
C ALA A 127 34.75 8.86 -17.03
N GLN A 128 35.38 9.85 -16.40
CA GLN A 128 35.31 10.02 -14.95
C GLN A 128 33.90 10.38 -14.45
N TRP A 129 33.17 11.23 -15.17
CA TRP A 129 31.78 11.55 -14.82
C TRP A 129 30.81 10.39 -15.08
N GLN A 130 31.08 9.54 -16.08
CA GLN A 130 30.34 8.28 -16.26
C GLN A 130 30.54 7.36 -15.06
N GLN A 131 31.78 7.23 -14.57
CA GLN A 131 32.07 6.45 -13.36
C GLN A 131 31.42 7.05 -12.10
N ALA A 132 31.48 8.37 -11.93
CA ALA A 132 30.77 9.07 -10.84
C ALA A 132 29.26 8.82 -10.92
N THR A 133 28.66 8.89 -12.11
CA THR A 133 27.23 8.63 -12.26
C THR A 133 26.86 7.19 -11.92
N GLN A 134 27.65 6.21 -12.35
CA GLN A 134 27.42 4.81 -12.00
C GLN A 134 27.53 4.58 -10.49
N LYS A 135 28.45 5.26 -9.81
CA LYS A 135 28.55 5.21 -8.35
C LYS A 135 27.36 5.88 -7.64
N ALA A 136 26.90 7.03 -8.12
CA ALA A 136 25.70 7.67 -7.57
C ALA A 136 24.47 6.75 -7.71
N LEU A 137 24.31 6.10 -8.87
CA LEU A 137 23.28 5.07 -9.08
C LEU A 137 23.46 3.88 -8.13
N ALA A 138 24.69 3.39 -7.93
CA ALA A 138 24.96 2.29 -7.00
C ALA A 138 24.62 2.64 -5.54
N VAL A 139 24.91 3.87 -5.10
CA VAL A 139 24.52 4.37 -3.77
C VAL A 139 23.01 4.44 -3.64
N MET A 140 22.32 5.03 -4.62
CA MET A 140 20.85 5.09 -4.63
C MET A 140 20.19 3.69 -4.71
N ARG A 141 20.91 2.67 -5.17
CA ARG A 141 20.46 1.27 -5.23
C ARG A 141 20.89 0.41 -4.05
N SER A 142 21.72 0.93 -3.12
CA SER A 142 22.45 0.12 -2.15
C SER A 142 21.67 -0.35 -0.91
N ASP A 143 20.37 -0.08 -0.82
CA ASP A 143 19.46 -0.57 0.24
C ASP A 143 19.36 -2.11 0.33
N VAL A 144 19.82 -2.85 -0.68
CA VAL A 144 19.68 -4.31 -0.73
C VAL A 144 20.82 -5.05 0.01
N LYS A 145 22.07 -4.57 -0.01
CA LYS A 145 23.23 -5.32 0.53
C LYS A 145 23.39 -5.22 2.05
N ALA A 146 23.07 -4.08 2.66
CA ALA A 146 23.16 -3.91 4.12
C ALA A 146 22.08 -4.72 4.86
N THR A 147 20.87 -4.74 4.32
CA THR A 147 19.72 -5.53 4.81
C THR A 147 19.98 -7.04 4.77
N GLN A 148 20.75 -7.52 3.77
CA GLN A 148 21.11 -8.94 3.63
C GLN A 148 22.06 -9.43 4.73
N GLN A 149 23.04 -8.63 5.14
CA GLN A 149 24.06 -9.07 6.09
C GLN A 149 23.58 -9.00 7.56
N GLU A 150 22.64 -8.11 7.86
CA GLU A 150 22.06 -7.96 9.21
C GLU A 150 21.01 -9.04 9.54
N HIS A 151 20.25 -9.48 8.54
CA HIS A 151 19.13 -10.41 8.76
C HIS A 151 19.42 -11.85 8.36
N ALA A 152 20.54 -12.17 7.70
CA ALA A 152 20.84 -13.54 7.31
C ALA A 152 21.01 -14.46 8.54
N PRO A 153 20.49 -15.70 8.50
CA PRO A 153 19.78 -16.33 7.38
C PRO A 153 18.27 -16.02 7.35
N PHE A 154 17.71 -15.28 8.30
CA PHE A 154 16.29 -14.95 8.42
C PHE A 154 15.88 -13.70 7.62
N LEU A 155 16.18 -13.69 6.31
CA LEU A 155 15.97 -12.51 5.45
C LEU A 155 14.48 -12.08 5.39
N HIS A 156 13.59 -13.06 5.40
CA HIS A 156 12.13 -12.88 5.30
C HIS A 156 11.46 -12.55 6.64
N GLY A 157 12.25 -12.37 7.71
CA GLY A 157 11.76 -11.99 9.03
C GLY A 157 11.03 -13.13 9.76
N VAL A 158 10.11 -12.74 10.63
CA VAL A 158 9.31 -13.63 11.46
C VAL A 158 7.84 -13.23 11.39
N ALA A 159 6.94 -14.17 11.67
CA ALA A 159 5.52 -13.91 11.72
C ALA A 159 4.83 -14.73 12.82
N SER A 160 3.68 -14.27 13.27
CA SER A 160 2.77 -15.07 14.09
C SER A 160 1.36 -15.02 13.53
N ALA A 161 0.56 -16.05 13.80
CA ALA A 161 -0.76 -16.15 13.19
C ALA A 161 -1.74 -17.04 13.94
N ASP A 162 -3.01 -16.92 13.55
CA ASP A 162 -4.15 -17.68 14.06
C ASP A 162 -4.09 -17.79 15.61
N PRO A 163 -4.25 -16.68 16.35
CA PRO A 163 -4.18 -16.73 17.80
C PRO A 163 -5.43 -17.41 18.37
N LEU A 164 -5.24 -18.33 19.32
CA LEU A 164 -6.30 -18.90 20.16
C LEU A 164 -5.99 -18.59 21.63
N GLY A 165 -6.92 -18.91 22.53
CA GLY A 165 -6.75 -18.62 23.96
C GLY A 165 -5.52 -19.29 24.58
N ASP A 166 -5.12 -20.46 24.11
CA ASP A 166 -4.03 -21.24 24.70
C ASP A 166 -2.83 -21.45 23.77
N ARG A 167 -2.84 -20.88 22.55
CA ARG A 167 -1.83 -21.13 21.53
C ARG A 167 -1.77 -20.09 20.43
N VAL A 168 -0.64 -20.06 19.72
CA VAL A 168 -0.42 -19.20 18.55
C VAL A 168 0.60 -19.84 17.61
N LEU A 169 0.46 -19.63 16.30
CA LEU A 169 1.49 -20.02 15.34
C LEU A 169 2.65 -19.03 15.39
N ILE A 170 3.89 -19.52 15.32
CA ILE A 170 5.08 -18.73 15.01
C ILE A 170 5.74 -19.26 13.75
N TRP A 171 6.30 -18.38 12.93
CA TRP A 171 6.82 -18.71 11.61
C TRP A 171 8.09 -17.94 11.26
N THR A 172 8.97 -18.57 10.49
CA THR A 172 10.10 -17.93 9.81
C THR A 172 10.53 -18.74 8.59
N ARG A 173 11.44 -18.19 7.79
CA ARG A 173 12.15 -18.92 6.71
C ARG A 173 13.65 -18.77 6.88
N VAL A 174 14.37 -19.86 6.68
CA VAL A 174 15.85 -19.86 6.60
C VAL A 174 16.27 -19.72 5.14
N SER A 175 16.86 -18.59 4.78
CA SER A 175 17.45 -18.35 3.46
C SER A 175 18.78 -19.11 3.34
N SER A 176 18.68 -20.41 3.10
CA SER A 176 19.82 -21.30 2.83
C SER A 176 19.55 -22.14 1.58
N HIS A 177 20.58 -22.39 0.79
CA HIS A 177 20.51 -23.33 -0.33
C HIS A 177 21.37 -24.55 0.00
N GLY A 178 20.74 -25.70 0.26
CA GLY A 178 21.44 -26.97 0.30
C GLY A 178 20.89 -27.95 1.31
N ALA A 179 21.44 -27.93 2.53
CA ALA A 179 21.20 -28.95 3.55
C ALA A 179 20.03 -28.60 4.46
N ASP A 180 19.33 -29.63 4.92
CA ASP A 180 18.37 -29.51 6.00
C ASP A 180 19.02 -28.87 7.22
N THR A 181 18.35 -27.86 7.77
CA THR A 181 18.91 -26.99 8.81
C THR A 181 18.05 -27.08 10.07
N GLN A 182 18.67 -27.44 11.19
CA GLN A 182 18.01 -27.38 12.49
C GLN A 182 17.91 -25.93 12.97
N VAL A 183 16.71 -25.52 13.34
CA VAL A 183 16.38 -24.16 13.77
C VAL A 183 15.80 -24.22 15.16
N ALA A 184 16.52 -23.64 16.12
CA ALA A 184 16.03 -23.52 17.48
C ALA A 184 15.09 -22.32 17.58
N TRP A 185 13.98 -22.48 18.29
CA TRP A 185 13.03 -21.41 18.58
C TRP A 185 12.79 -21.29 20.09
N HIS A 186 12.51 -20.08 20.52
CA HIS A 186 12.28 -19.72 21.91
C HIS A 186 11.13 -18.72 21.99
N LEU A 187 10.31 -18.85 23.03
CA LEU A 187 9.22 -17.94 23.34
C LEU A 187 9.23 -17.59 24.83
N TRP A 188 9.07 -16.31 25.13
CA TRP A 188 9.05 -15.72 26.46
C TRP A 188 7.76 -14.93 26.65
N SER A 189 7.27 -14.83 27.89
CA SER A 189 6.25 -13.82 28.22
C SER A 189 6.90 -12.43 28.21
N GLU A 190 6.20 -11.43 27.68
CA GLU A 190 6.69 -10.05 27.61
C GLU A 190 6.91 -9.44 29.02
N GLU A 191 6.24 -9.95 30.05
CA GLU A 191 6.41 -9.52 31.45
C GLU A 191 7.80 -9.86 32.03
N HIS A 192 8.55 -10.79 31.41
CA HIS A 192 9.85 -11.23 31.89
C HIS A 192 11.00 -10.58 31.11
N GLU A 193 11.41 -9.39 31.54
CA GLU A 193 12.43 -8.54 30.88
C GLU A 193 13.82 -9.19 30.73
N SER A 194 14.14 -10.22 31.52
CA SER A 194 15.49 -10.82 31.52
C SER A 194 15.78 -11.72 30.32
N PHE A 195 14.74 -12.24 29.63
CA PHE A 195 14.86 -13.23 28.55
C PHE A 195 15.73 -14.47 28.87
N GLU A 196 16.07 -14.72 30.14
CA GLU A 196 17.01 -15.77 30.53
C GLU A 196 16.41 -17.17 30.42
N ARG A 197 15.10 -17.30 30.66
CA ARG A 197 14.39 -18.58 30.68
C ARG A 197 13.17 -18.54 29.76
N PRO A 198 13.21 -19.20 28.59
CA PRO A 198 12.07 -19.27 27.71
C PRO A 198 10.94 -20.08 28.34
N LEU A 199 9.71 -19.61 28.18
CA LEU A 199 8.48 -20.31 28.59
C LEU A 199 8.23 -21.54 27.72
N ARG A 200 8.54 -21.43 26.43
CA ARG A 200 8.48 -22.52 25.44
C ARG A 200 9.71 -22.46 24.55
N ARG A 201 10.18 -23.63 24.11
CA ARG A 201 11.31 -23.76 23.18
C ARG A 201 11.23 -25.07 22.43
N GLY A 202 11.88 -25.13 21.27
CA GLY A 202 11.98 -26.34 20.48
C GLY A 202 13.02 -26.21 19.38
N ILE A 203 13.11 -27.25 18.56
CA ILE A 203 13.97 -27.30 17.38
C ILE A 203 13.14 -27.87 16.24
N GLU A 204 13.09 -27.14 15.12
CA GLU A 204 12.44 -27.58 13.89
C GLU A 204 13.45 -27.81 12.78
N LEU A 205 13.07 -28.59 11.78
CA LEU A 205 13.89 -28.87 10.61
C LEU A 205 13.41 -28.05 9.40
N ALA A 206 14.17 -27.02 9.03
CA ALA A 206 13.98 -26.32 7.76
C ALA A 206 14.57 -27.16 6.62
N SER A 207 13.77 -27.50 5.60
CA SER A 207 14.19 -28.34 4.48
C SER A 207 13.63 -27.83 3.15
N ALA A 208 14.20 -28.29 2.03
CA ALA A 208 13.72 -27.96 0.69
C ALA A 208 12.25 -28.35 0.44
N ARG A 209 11.70 -29.31 1.20
CA ARG A 209 10.31 -29.77 1.06
C ARG A 209 9.31 -28.64 1.32
N THR A 210 9.58 -27.79 2.30
CA THR A 210 8.72 -26.66 2.71
C THR A 210 9.35 -25.31 2.35
N ASP A 211 10.29 -25.29 1.40
CA ASP A 211 11.05 -24.08 1.07
C ASP A 211 11.78 -23.47 2.26
N TYR A 212 12.28 -24.32 3.16
CA TYR A 212 12.98 -23.93 4.38
C TYR A 212 12.16 -23.02 5.32
N THR A 213 10.83 -23.00 5.15
CA THR A 213 9.92 -22.36 6.09
C THR A 213 9.64 -23.28 7.28
N ILE A 214 9.42 -22.66 8.43
CA ILE A 214 9.07 -23.30 9.69
C ILE A 214 7.80 -22.64 10.19
N SER A 215 6.86 -23.47 10.62
CA SER A 215 5.64 -23.05 11.32
C SER A 215 5.46 -23.92 12.54
N VAL A 216 5.27 -23.32 13.72
CA VAL A 216 5.13 -24.02 15.01
C VAL A 216 3.85 -23.56 15.69
N ASP A 217 2.96 -24.49 16.04
CA ASP A 217 1.80 -24.21 16.90
C ASP A 217 2.20 -24.31 18.37
N VAL A 218 2.49 -23.16 18.98
CA VAL A 218 3.00 -23.10 20.35
C VAL A 218 1.84 -23.16 21.33
N THR A 219 1.73 -24.24 22.11
CA THR A 219 0.59 -24.51 22.99
C THR A 219 0.85 -24.30 24.49
N GLY A 220 -0.23 -24.24 25.27
CA GLY A 220 -0.24 -24.08 26.73
C GLY A 220 0.14 -22.66 27.18
N LEU A 221 -0.20 -21.67 26.35
CA LEU A 221 -0.10 -20.25 26.64
C LEU A 221 -1.32 -19.79 27.44
N ARG A 222 -1.25 -18.62 28.06
CA ARG A 222 -2.36 -18.02 28.81
C ARG A 222 -3.14 -17.06 27.91
N PRO A 223 -4.48 -17.04 27.95
CA PRO A 223 -5.29 -16.17 27.10
C PRO A 223 -4.99 -14.68 27.28
N GLY A 224 -5.04 -13.93 26.17
CA GLY A 224 -4.84 -12.48 26.14
C GLY A 224 -3.45 -11.96 26.50
N GLU A 225 -2.47 -12.84 26.69
CA GLU A 225 -1.10 -12.44 26.99
C GLU A 225 -0.27 -12.15 25.76
N GLN A 226 0.68 -11.23 25.93
CA GLN A 226 1.69 -10.91 24.93
C GLN A 226 2.97 -11.72 25.17
N TYR A 227 3.54 -12.20 24.08
CA TYR A 227 4.71 -13.06 24.07
C TYR A 227 5.73 -12.54 23.06
N MET A 228 7.00 -12.71 23.39
CA MET A 228 8.13 -12.47 22.50
C MET A 228 8.68 -13.80 22.01
N TYR A 229 9.10 -13.90 20.75
CA TYR A 229 9.66 -15.13 20.19
C TYR A 229 10.82 -14.85 19.23
N GLN A 230 11.76 -15.80 19.14
CA GLN A 230 12.95 -15.67 18.29
C GLN A 230 13.41 -17.03 17.79
N PHE A 231 13.88 -17.07 16.55
CA PHE A 231 14.52 -18.23 15.92
C PHE A 231 16.03 -18.05 15.88
N SER A 232 16.78 -19.16 15.84
CA SER A 232 18.24 -19.13 15.79
C SER A 232 18.83 -20.33 15.05
N VAL A 233 19.90 -20.07 14.29
CA VAL A 233 20.67 -21.06 13.52
C VAL A 233 22.14 -20.66 13.55
N GLY A 234 23.02 -21.58 13.94
CA GLY A 234 24.48 -21.38 13.80
C GLY A 234 25.02 -20.12 14.48
N GLY A 235 24.41 -19.69 15.59
CA GLY A 235 24.76 -18.46 16.31
C GLY A 235 24.06 -17.19 15.80
N ASN A 236 23.47 -17.22 14.60
CA ASN A 236 22.63 -16.14 14.09
C ASN A 236 21.23 -16.22 14.67
N ARG A 237 20.59 -15.06 14.86
CA ARG A 237 19.24 -14.94 15.42
C ARG A 237 18.34 -14.17 14.47
N SER A 238 17.07 -14.55 14.42
CA SER A 238 16.06 -13.77 13.70
C SER A 238 15.83 -12.44 14.41
N MET A 239 15.11 -11.52 13.75
CA MET A 239 14.48 -10.42 14.48
C MET A 239 13.59 -10.97 15.60
N LEU A 240 13.45 -10.20 16.68
CA LEU A 240 12.57 -10.55 17.79
C LEU A 240 11.13 -10.26 17.37
N GLY A 241 10.29 -11.30 17.36
CA GLY A 241 8.86 -11.16 17.12
C GLY A 241 8.10 -10.95 18.42
N ARG A 242 6.97 -10.26 18.34
CA ARG A 242 5.91 -10.14 19.34
C ARG A 242 4.65 -10.77 18.80
N THR A 243 3.87 -11.38 19.68
CA THR A 243 2.57 -11.98 19.36
C THR A 243 1.64 -11.86 20.56
N LYS A 244 0.36 -12.14 20.36
CA LYS A 244 -0.67 -12.14 21.40
C LYS A 244 -1.59 -13.35 21.21
N THR A 245 -1.88 -14.08 22.28
CA THR A 245 -2.95 -15.09 22.27
C THR A 245 -4.32 -14.42 22.24
N ALA A 246 -5.36 -15.10 21.76
CA ALA A 246 -6.70 -14.53 21.70
C ALA A 246 -7.14 -14.00 23.07
N SER A 247 -7.57 -12.75 23.08
CA SER A 247 -7.88 -12.00 24.30
C SER A 247 -9.09 -12.58 25.03
N ASN A 248 -9.09 -12.53 26.36
CA ASN A 248 -10.27 -12.75 27.20
C ASN A 248 -10.87 -11.42 27.71
N ALA A 249 -10.40 -10.28 27.19
CA ALA A 249 -10.78 -8.95 27.64
C ALA A 249 -12.20 -8.55 27.24
N THR A 250 -12.73 -7.54 27.91
CA THR A 250 -14.06 -6.95 27.63
C THR A 250 -14.09 -6.08 26.37
N LYS A 251 -12.94 -5.93 25.69
CA LYS A 251 -12.76 -5.16 24.46
C LYS A 251 -11.79 -5.91 23.56
N VAL A 252 -12.07 -5.93 22.27
CA VAL A 252 -11.25 -6.55 21.22
C VAL A 252 -11.03 -5.53 20.11
N ASP A 253 -9.77 -5.28 19.77
CA ASP A 253 -9.37 -4.35 18.71
C ASP A 253 -8.75 -5.15 17.55
N LEU A 254 -9.37 -5.09 16.36
CA LEU A 254 -8.89 -5.78 15.15
C LEU A 254 -8.48 -4.75 14.10
N ALA A 255 -7.33 -4.97 13.46
CA ALA A 255 -7.02 -4.30 12.20
C ALA A 255 -7.52 -5.14 11.02
N VAL A 256 -8.06 -4.51 9.99
CA VAL A 256 -8.59 -5.16 8.79
C VAL A 256 -7.87 -4.63 7.56
N VAL A 257 -7.29 -5.53 6.77
CA VAL A 257 -6.42 -5.22 5.62
C VAL A 257 -6.79 -6.12 4.43
N SER A 258 -6.67 -5.62 3.20
CA SER A 258 -6.73 -6.42 1.97
C SER A 258 -5.96 -5.75 0.84
N CYS A 259 -5.74 -6.48 -0.27
CA CYS A 259 -5.29 -5.92 -1.55
C CYS A 259 -3.96 -5.15 -1.45
N THR A 260 -2.91 -5.87 -1.06
CA THR A 260 -1.58 -5.33 -0.81
C THR A 260 -0.64 -5.53 -1.99
N SER A 261 -0.97 -4.92 -3.13
CA SER A 261 -0.13 -5.00 -4.33
C SER A 261 1.20 -4.31 -4.11
N LEU A 262 2.28 -5.09 -4.10
CA LEU A 262 3.65 -4.59 -4.11
C LEU A 262 3.91 -3.72 -5.33
N TRP A 263 3.23 -4.00 -6.44
CA TRP A 263 3.45 -3.38 -7.74
C TRP A 263 2.87 -1.96 -7.81
N SER A 264 1.74 -1.75 -7.12
CA SER A 264 1.02 -0.47 -7.08
C SER A 264 1.64 0.58 -6.14
N GLY A 265 2.30 0.20 -5.03
CA GLY A 265 2.74 1.22 -4.08
C GLY A 265 3.58 0.74 -2.90
N PHE A 266 4.01 1.72 -2.10
CA PHE A 266 4.76 1.52 -0.87
C PHE A 266 3.84 1.09 0.28
N PHE A 267 4.34 0.20 1.11
CA PHE A 267 3.63 -0.35 2.26
C PHE A 267 3.71 0.52 3.51
N ASN A 268 3.63 1.85 3.33
CA ASN A 268 3.71 2.82 4.43
C ASN A 268 2.70 2.50 5.55
N PHE A 269 1.53 1.98 5.18
CA PHE A 269 0.48 1.60 6.11
C PHE A 269 0.89 0.46 7.06
N TYR A 270 1.71 -0.50 6.61
CA TYR A 270 2.20 -1.60 7.46
C TYR A 270 3.14 -1.07 8.56
N ARG A 271 3.93 -0.03 8.28
CA ARG A 271 4.77 0.63 9.28
C ARG A 271 3.95 1.25 10.40
N GLN A 272 2.87 1.95 10.07
CA GLN A 272 1.95 2.48 11.07
C GLN A 272 1.20 1.37 11.79
N LEU A 273 0.72 0.35 11.05
CA LEU A 273 0.03 -0.80 11.64
C LEU A 273 0.88 -1.51 12.70
N ALA A 274 2.19 -1.59 12.48
CA ALA A 274 3.13 -2.15 13.45
C ALA A 274 3.18 -1.39 14.79
N SER A 275 2.73 -0.14 14.82
CA SER A 275 2.63 0.69 16.02
C SER A 275 1.23 0.69 16.66
N GLU A 276 0.23 0.11 16.00
CA GLU A 276 -1.12 -0.01 16.58
C GLU A 276 -1.14 -1.07 17.67
N GLU A 277 -1.95 -0.86 18.70
CA GLU A 277 -2.20 -1.86 19.75
C GLU A 277 -3.48 -2.62 19.41
N VAL A 278 -3.36 -3.67 18.60
CA VAL A 278 -4.47 -4.55 18.18
C VAL A 278 -4.28 -5.97 18.72
N ASP A 279 -5.39 -6.70 18.88
CA ASP A 279 -5.40 -8.11 19.28
C ASP A 279 -4.99 -9.03 18.14
N ALA A 280 -5.38 -8.70 16.90
CA ALA A 280 -4.99 -9.40 15.68
C ALA A 280 -5.17 -8.51 14.44
N VAL A 281 -4.46 -8.87 13.37
CA VAL A 281 -4.67 -8.33 12.02
C VAL A 281 -5.46 -9.36 11.21
N VAL A 282 -6.63 -8.98 10.71
CA VAL A 282 -7.44 -9.79 9.78
C VAL A 282 -7.09 -9.36 8.36
N HIS A 283 -6.43 -10.24 7.61
CA HIS A 283 -6.10 -10.00 6.20
C HIS A 283 -7.09 -10.76 5.32
N LEU A 284 -7.89 -10.02 4.55
CA LEU A 284 -9.06 -10.55 3.84
C LEU A 284 -8.76 -11.09 2.44
N GLY A 285 -7.51 -11.07 2.00
CA GLY A 285 -7.09 -11.63 0.72
C GLY A 285 -6.30 -10.65 -0.13
N ASP A 286 -5.75 -11.16 -1.22
CA ASP A 286 -4.79 -10.48 -2.08
C ASP A 286 -3.60 -9.96 -1.25
N LEU A 287 -3.04 -10.86 -0.42
CA LEU A 287 -1.81 -10.58 0.32
C LEU A 287 -0.67 -10.39 -0.68
N ILE A 288 -0.59 -11.26 -1.68
CA ILE A 288 0.33 -11.12 -2.80
C ILE A 288 -0.44 -10.95 -4.12
N TYR A 289 0.26 -10.44 -5.14
CA TYR A 289 -0.26 -10.33 -6.50
C TYR A 289 0.58 -11.17 -7.46
N ASP A 290 -0.09 -12.05 -8.20
CA ASP A 290 0.51 -13.05 -9.10
C ASP A 290 1.19 -12.46 -10.35
N LYS A 291 0.83 -11.22 -10.69
CA LYS A 291 1.41 -10.41 -11.76
C LYS A 291 1.18 -8.91 -11.48
N PRO A 292 2.02 -8.02 -12.03
CA PRO A 292 1.67 -6.61 -12.16
C PRO A 292 0.65 -6.43 -13.29
N ASP A 293 -0.43 -5.70 -13.02
CA ASP A 293 -1.29 -5.20 -14.10
C ASP A 293 -0.58 -4.06 -14.87
N PRO A 294 -0.99 -3.74 -16.12
CA PRO A 294 -0.33 -2.73 -16.94
C PRO A 294 -0.22 -1.33 -16.27
N ASP A 295 -1.15 -1.02 -15.36
CA ASP A 295 -1.20 0.20 -14.54
C ASP A 295 -0.36 0.13 -13.25
N GLU A 296 0.18 -1.04 -12.89
CA GLU A 296 0.86 -1.29 -11.62
C GLU A 296 2.37 -1.42 -11.77
N LEU A 297 3.03 -0.33 -12.12
CA LEU A 297 4.47 -0.35 -12.40
C LEU A 297 5.30 0.51 -11.44
N VAL A 298 4.73 0.93 -10.30
CA VAL A 298 5.38 1.84 -9.34
C VAL A 298 6.65 1.22 -8.76
N ARG A 299 6.59 -0.07 -8.41
CA ARG A 299 7.74 -0.80 -7.82
C ARG A 299 8.25 -1.95 -8.71
N VAL A 300 7.85 -1.98 -9.97
CA VAL A 300 8.37 -2.94 -10.96
C VAL A 300 9.65 -2.36 -11.57
N PRO A 301 10.83 -2.94 -11.31
CA PRO A 301 12.05 -2.39 -11.87
C PRO A 301 12.07 -2.56 -13.39
N ASP A 302 12.49 -1.52 -14.12
CA ASP A 302 12.54 -1.51 -15.59
C ASP A 302 13.32 -2.70 -16.18
N GLU A 303 14.31 -3.19 -15.41
CA GLU A 303 15.22 -4.29 -15.76
C GLU A 303 14.54 -5.67 -15.82
N PHE A 304 13.32 -5.79 -15.28
CA PHE A 304 12.52 -7.03 -15.20
C PHE A 304 11.19 -6.95 -15.97
N ARG A 305 10.98 -5.91 -16.78
CA ARG A 305 9.90 -5.88 -17.79
C ARG A 305 10.27 -6.86 -18.90
N CYS A 306 9.44 -7.89 -19.10
CA CYS A 306 9.77 -9.12 -19.83
C CYS A 306 9.82 -8.97 -21.36
N ASP A 307 10.57 -8.00 -21.86
CA ASP A 307 10.79 -7.71 -23.27
C ASP A 307 12.27 -7.53 -23.63
N GLN A 308 13.21 -7.73 -22.68
CA GLN A 308 14.65 -7.77 -22.99
C GLN A 308 15.38 -8.92 -22.27
N GLU A 309 16.12 -9.71 -23.04
CA GLU A 309 17.12 -10.67 -22.55
C GLU A 309 18.25 -9.94 -21.81
N THR A 310 18.04 -9.56 -20.56
CA THR A 310 19.11 -9.05 -19.69
C THR A 310 19.78 -10.23 -18.99
N SER A 311 20.80 -10.77 -19.66
CA SER A 311 21.75 -11.70 -19.07
C SER A 311 22.59 -10.99 -18.01
N LEU A 312 22.13 -10.97 -16.75
CA LEU A 312 22.98 -10.65 -15.59
C LEU A 312 23.07 -11.86 -14.66
N HIS A 313 24.12 -12.65 -14.83
CA HIS A 313 24.51 -13.69 -13.86
C HIS A 313 25.17 -13.04 -12.64
N VAL A 314 24.40 -12.82 -11.59
CA VAL A 314 24.94 -12.57 -10.23
C VAL A 314 24.22 -13.52 -9.27
N PRO A 315 24.89 -14.52 -8.69
CA PRO A 315 24.28 -15.42 -7.72
C PRO A 315 23.99 -14.62 -6.43
N ASN A 316 22.72 -14.31 -6.19
CA ASN A 316 22.25 -13.65 -4.97
C ASN A 316 20.76 -13.99 -4.79
N VAL A 317 20.39 -14.56 -3.64
CA VAL A 317 19.03 -15.08 -3.34
C VAL A 317 17.93 -14.09 -3.70
N VAL A 318 18.13 -12.80 -3.40
CA VAL A 318 17.16 -11.73 -3.72
C VAL A 318 17.01 -11.51 -5.23
N MET A 319 18.10 -11.60 -6.00
CA MET A 319 18.08 -11.42 -7.46
C MET A 319 17.55 -12.66 -8.18
N ASP A 320 17.81 -13.84 -7.63
CA ASP A 320 17.22 -15.09 -8.12
C ASP A 320 15.71 -15.10 -7.88
N ASP A 321 15.24 -14.76 -6.67
CA ASP A 321 13.81 -14.65 -6.37
C ASP A 321 13.13 -13.56 -7.22
N LEU A 322 13.76 -12.41 -7.43
CA LEU A 322 13.21 -11.40 -8.35
C LEU A 322 13.11 -11.93 -9.78
N ARG A 323 14.18 -12.55 -10.31
CA ARG A 323 14.15 -13.16 -11.65
C ARG A 323 13.07 -14.23 -11.74
N ASP A 324 12.92 -15.07 -10.73
CA ASP A 324 11.99 -16.19 -10.76
C ASP A 324 10.54 -15.69 -10.65
N ALA A 325 10.28 -14.65 -9.86
CA ALA A 325 8.98 -13.98 -9.80
C ALA A 325 8.56 -13.35 -11.15
N PHE A 326 9.50 -12.73 -11.88
CA PHE A 326 9.21 -12.03 -13.14
C PHE A 326 9.29 -12.90 -14.39
N CYS A 327 10.26 -13.82 -14.46
CA CYS A 327 10.66 -14.48 -15.72
C CYS A 327 10.36 -15.99 -15.80
N HIS A 328 9.93 -16.65 -14.72
CA HIS A 328 9.62 -18.09 -14.76
C HIS A 328 8.17 -18.38 -15.19
N THR A 329 7.97 -19.55 -15.79
CA THR A 329 6.66 -20.14 -16.09
C THR A 329 5.87 -20.38 -14.81
N SER A 330 4.53 -20.45 -14.87
CA SER A 330 3.65 -20.75 -13.73
C SER A 330 4.02 -22.10 -13.10
N ASP A 331 4.85 -22.08 -12.06
CA ASP A 331 5.28 -23.24 -11.29
C ASP A 331 5.52 -22.88 -9.81
N LEU A 332 5.78 -23.88 -8.98
CA LEU A 332 6.01 -23.69 -7.53
C LEU A 332 7.17 -22.74 -7.22
N THR A 333 8.21 -22.72 -8.04
CA THR A 333 9.38 -21.84 -7.84
C THR A 333 8.96 -20.38 -8.00
N ARG A 334 8.21 -20.07 -9.06
CA ARG A 334 7.64 -18.73 -9.29
C ARG A 334 6.78 -18.27 -8.11
N TYR A 335 5.85 -19.11 -7.62
CA TYR A 335 4.95 -18.69 -6.53
C TYR A 335 5.69 -18.47 -5.20
N ARG A 336 6.68 -19.31 -4.87
CA ARG A 336 7.56 -19.09 -3.71
C ARG A 336 8.35 -17.79 -3.85
N ALA A 337 8.83 -17.49 -5.06
CA ALA A 337 9.54 -16.27 -5.36
C ALA A 337 8.65 -15.02 -5.21
N LEU A 338 7.38 -15.07 -5.62
CA LEU A 338 6.41 -13.98 -5.40
C LEU A 338 6.22 -13.67 -3.91
N HIS A 339 6.04 -14.69 -3.07
CA HIS A 339 5.99 -14.52 -1.62
C HIS A 339 7.31 -13.97 -1.06
N SER A 340 8.45 -14.48 -1.52
CA SER A 340 9.78 -14.02 -1.13
C SER A 340 9.97 -12.52 -1.38
N VAL A 341 9.66 -12.07 -2.60
CA VAL A 341 9.81 -10.67 -3.03
C VAL A 341 8.90 -9.75 -2.22
N HIS A 342 7.66 -10.16 -1.98
CA HIS A 342 6.73 -9.40 -1.15
C HIS A 342 7.25 -9.26 0.30
N MET A 343 7.90 -10.29 0.84
CA MET A 343 8.51 -10.31 2.17
C MET A 343 9.82 -9.52 2.28
N PHE A 344 10.40 -9.04 1.17
CA PHE A 344 11.55 -8.12 1.25
C PHE A 344 11.15 -6.70 1.66
N ASP A 345 9.86 -6.38 1.64
CA ASP A 345 9.38 -5.10 2.15
C ASP A 345 9.61 -5.00 3.67
N PRO A 346 10.39 -4.01 4.16
CA PRO A 346 10.72 -3.89 5.57
C PRO A 346 9.52 -3.54 6.44
N ASP A 347 8.55 -2.78 5.92
CA ASP A 347 7.37 -2.35 6.67
C ASP A 347 6.42 -3.54 6.88
N PHE A 348 6.28 -4.39 5.85
CA PHE A 348 5.53 -5.64 5.98
C PHE A 348 6.15 -6.61 6.99
N ARG A 349 7.49 -6.82 6.92
CA ARG A 349 8.19 -7.64 7.92
C ARG A 349 8.02 -7.08 9.34
N LEU A 350 8.07 -5.76 9.48
CA LEU A 350 7.86 -5.10 10.76
C LEU A 350 6.46 -5.37 11.32
N ALA A 351 5.39 -5.18 10.51
CA ALA A 351 4.02 -5.46 10.94
C ALA A 351 3.81 -6.92 11.36
N ARG A 352 4.30 -7.88 10.55
CA ARG A 352 4.23 -9.32 10.85
C ARG A 352 5.01 -9.73 12.10
N SER A 353 6.08 -9.00 12.40
CA SER A 353 6.83 -9.21 13.64
C SER A 353 6.13 -8.68 14.88
N ARG A 354 5.06 -7.87 14.75
CA ARG A 354 4.40 -7.21 15.89
C ARG A 354 3.08 -7.84 16.27
N HIS A 355 2.33 -8.34 15.30
CA HIS A 355 0.95 -8.79 15.48
C HIS A 355 0.72 -10.21 14.99
N PRO A 356 -0.21 -10.97 15.60
CA PRO A 356 -0.72 -12.19 15.00
C PRO A 356 -1.67 -11.87 13.84
N PHE A 357 -1.47 -12.54 12.70
CA PHE A 357 -2.33 -12.39 11.53
C PHE A 357 -3.36 -13.53 11.44
N ILE A 358 -4.58 -13.20 11.04
CA ILE A 358 -5.61 -14.14 10.60
C ILE A 358 -5.81 -13.88 9.11
N VAL A 359 -5.31 -14.78 8.27
CA VAL A 359 -5.26 -14.58 6.81
C VAL A 359 -6.21 -15.54 6.10
N ILE A 360 -7.01 -15.00 5.18
CA ILE A 360 -7.68 -15.77 4.14
C ILE A 360 -7.12 -15.33 2.78
N TYR A 361 -7.04 -16.27 1.85
CA TYR A 361 -6.55 -16.01 0.50
C TYR A 361 -7.68 -15.59 -0.44
N ASP A 362 -7.34 -14.90 -1.52
CA ASP A 362 -8.26 -14.55 -2.61
C ASP A 362 -7.62 -14.84 -3.99
N ASN A 363 -8.23 -14.36 -5.07
CA ASN A 363 -7.89 -14.73 -6.44
C ASN A 363 -6.46 -14.34 -6.88
N HIS A 364 -5.80 -13.38 -6.24
CA HIS A 364 -4.41 -13.07 -6.55
C HIS A 364 -3.39 -13.88 -5.73
N ASP A 365 -3.81 -14.47 -4.62
CA ASP A 365 -2.97 -15.35 -3.81
C ASP A 365 -2.87 -16.76 -4.41
N VAL A 366 -3.95 -17.24 -5.04
CA VAL A 366 -4.07 -18.58 -5.61
C VAL A 366 -4.46 -18.49 -7.08
N ASN A 367 -3.56 -18.96 -7.94
CA ASN A 367 -3.77 -18.95 -9.38
C ASN A 367 -4.46 -20.26 -9.81
N TRP A 368 -5.75 -20.21 -10.12
CA TRP A 368 -6.55 -21.40 -10.44
C TRP A 368 -6.01 -22.30 -11.56
N PRO A 369 -5.51 -21.75 -12.69
CA PRO A 369 -4.79 -22.53 -13.69
C PRO A 369 -3.65 -23.41 -13.13
N ASP A 370 -3.00 -22.98 -12.04
CA ASP A 370 -1.96 -23.75 -11.32
C ASP A 370 -2.21 -23.73 -9.79
N ALA A 371 -3.44 -24.09 -9.39
CA ALA A 371 -3.90 -23.96 -8.01
C ALA A 371 -3.04 -24.78 -7.04
N ASN A 372 -2.55 -25.95 -7.46
CA ASN A 372 -1.76 -26.84 -6.61
C ASN A 372 -0.43 -26.20 -6.19
N ASN A 373 0.30 -25.57 -7.13
CA ASN A 373 1.59 -24.96 -6.82
C ASN A 373 1.40 -23.64 -6.07
N SER A 374 0.46 -22.80 -6.49
CA SER A 374 0.18 -21.52 -5.82
C SER A 374 -0.34 -21.73 -4.39
N MET A 375 -1.29 -22.65 -4.18
CA MET A 375 -1.79 -23.00 -2.84
C MET A 375 -0.70 -23.60 -1.95
N ARG A 376 0.18 -24.45 -2.52
CA ARG A 376 1.31 -24.97 -1.76
C ARG A 376 2.26 -23.87 -1.31
N ALA A 377 2.62 -22.95 -2.21
CA ALA A 377 3.46 -21.81 -1.86
C ALA A 377 2.78 -20.94 -0.78
N PHE A 378 1.49 -20.65 -0.93
CA PHE A 378 0.72 -19.90 0.06
C PHE A 378 0.82 -20.53 1.45
N ARG A 379 0.58 -21.84 1.57
CA ARG A 379 0.64 -22.56 2.86
C ARG A 379 2.04 -22.69 3.45
N GLU A 380 3.08 -22.65 2.62
CA GLU A 380 4.47 -22.63 3.09
C GLU A 380 4.85 -21.25 3.67
N TRP A 381 4.37 -20.17 3.05
CA TRP A 381 4.81 -18.79 3.30
C TRP A 381 3.85 -17.95 4.19
N VAL A 382 2.60 -18.37 4.31
CA VAL A 382 1.58 -17.75 5.15
C VAL A 382 1.19 -18.72 6.26
N PRO A 383 1.58 -18.47 7.52
CA PRO A 383 1.23 -19.36 8.61
C PRO A 383 -0.29 -19.30 8.85
N ILE A 384 -0.96 -20.41 8.57
CA ILE A 384 -2.37 -20.65 8.91
C ILE A 384 -2.50 -22.07 9.46
N ARG A 385 -3.44 -22.30 10.38
CA ARG A 385 -3.75 -23.67 10.81
C ARG A 385 -4.50 -24.37 9.69
N VAL A 386 -3.94 -25.47 9.22
CA VAL A 386 -4.57 -26.40 8.28
C VAL A 386 -5.14 -27.58 9.06
N ARG A 387 -6.31 -28.09 8.66
CA ARG A 387 -6.96 -29.20 9.38
C ARG A 387 -6.18 -30.50 9.18
N GLU A 388 -5.76 -30.77 7.95
CA GLU A 388 -4.85 -31.87 7.63
C GLU A 388 -3.53 -31.36 7.02
N PRO A 389 -2.41 -31.38 7.77
CA PRO A 389 -1.10 -30.91 7.30
C PRO A 389 -0.58 -31.60 6.03
N SER A 390 -1.09 -32.80 5.71
CA SER A 390 -0.75 -33.55 4.50
C SER A 390 -1.61 -33.21 3.27
N GLN A 391 -2.70 -32.46 3.41
CA GLN A 391 -3.62 -32.16 2.31
C GLN A 391 -3.63 -30.67 1.97
N PHE A 392 -2.85 -30.29 0.96
CA PHE A 392 -2.74 -28.92 0.46
C PHE A 392 -4.03 -28.40 -0.24
N SER A 393 -5.06 -29.24 -0.40
CA SER A 393 -6.30 -28.94 -1.13
C SER A 393 -7.52 -28.62 -0.26
N GLU A 394 -7.42 -28.66 1.07
CA GLU A 394 -8.57 -28.36 1.95
C GLU A 394 -8.94 -26.86 1.98
N GLY A 395 -10.20 -26.56 2.28
CA GLY A 395 -10.66 -25.17 2.45
C GLY A 395 -9.98 -24.47 3.63
N SER A 396 -9.79 -23.16 3.53
CA SER A 396 -9.15 -22.35 4.58
C SER A 396 -10.14 -21.70 5.55
N PHE A 397 -11.39 -22.11 5.58
CA PHE A 397 -12.37 -21.59 6.53
C PHE A 397 -12.08 -22.05 7.98
N ARG A 398 -12.19 -21.11 8.93
CA ARG A 398 -11.77 -21.25 10.34
C ARG A 398 -12.63 -20.38 11.26
N HIS A 399 -12.66 -20.70 12.56
CA HIS A 399 -13.34 -19.92 13.60
C HIS A 399 -12.36 -19.52 14.72
N PHE A 400 -12.54 -18.30 15.25
CA PHE A 400 -11.80 -17.77 16.39
C PHE A 400 -12.76 -17.13 17.38
N GLU A 401 -12.55 -17.36 18.68
CA GLU A 401 -13.28 -16.67 19.75
C GLU A 401 -12.36 -15.64 20.42
N PHE A 402 -12.86 -14.41 20.58
CA PHE A 402 -12.20 -13.36 21.36
C PHE A 402 -13.11 -12.79 22.45
N GLY A 403 -12.47 -12.30 23.52
CA GLY A 403 -13.05 -11.51 24.60
C GLY A 403 -13.96 -12.27 25.56
N SER A 404 -13.66 -13.55 25.82
CA SER A 404 -14.52 -14.43 26.63
C SER A 404 -15.95 -14.47 26.08
N LYS A 405 -16.10 -14.88 24.81
CA LYS A 405 -17.36 -14.80 24.05
C LYS A 405 -17.84 -13.37 23.76
N LEU A 406 -16.93 -12.43 23.54
CA LEU A 406 -17.30 -11.11 23.03
C LEU A 406 -17.57 -11.15 21.53
N VAL A 407 -16.69 -11.77 20.74
CA VAL A 407 -16.85 -11.87 19.29
C VAL A 407 -16.38 -13.22 18.78
N ASP A 408 -17.24 -13.85 17.98
CA ASP A 408 -16.90 -15.00 17.14
C ASP A 408 -16.47 -14.48 15.76
N VAL A 409 -15.28 -14.84 15.30
CA VAL A 409 -14.74 -14.49 13.98
C VAL A 409 -14.78 -15.72 13.09
N TYR A 410 -15.65 -15.72 12.08
CA TYR A 410 -15.76 -16.74 11.05
C TYR A 410 -15.00 -16.30 9.81
N VAL A 411 -13.89 -16.98 9.51
CA VAL A 411 -13.11 -16.77 8.29
C VAL A 411 -13.72 -17.62 7.20
N LEU A 412 -14.22 -16.98 6.14
CA LEU A 412 -14.93 -17.61 5.05
C LEU A 412 -14.04 -17.74 3.81
N ASP A 413 -13.91 -18.96 3.31
CA ASP A 413 -13.28 -19.24 2.03
C ASP A 413 -14.33 -19.16 0.91
N THR A 414 -14.24 -18.13 0.07
CA THR A 414 -15.18 -17.89 -1.06
C THR A 414 -14.64 -18.41 -2.39
N THR A 415 -13.56 -19.19 -2.34
CA THR A 415 -12.91 -19.73 -3.52
C THR A 415 -13.27 -21.19 -3.78
N ALA A 416 -13.99 -21.80 -2.84
CA ALA A 416 -14.47 -23.17 -2.92
C ALA A 416 -15.50 -23.31 -4.05
N SER A 417 -15.01 -23.70 -5.23
CA SER A 417 -15.81 -24.24 -6.34
C SER A 417 -16.84 -23.29 -6.94
N ALA A 418 -16.42 -22.49 -7.93
CA ALA A 418 -17.36 -21.94 -8.91
C ALA A 418 -18.10 -23.11 -9.61
N GLY A 419 -19.34 -23.40 -9.19
CA GLY A 419 -20.10 -24.56 -9.66
C GLY A 419 -21.44 -24.77 -8.93
N THR A 420 -22.07 -25.93 -9.17
CA THR A 420 -23.44 -26.24 -8.70
C THR A 420 -23.65 -26.32 -7.17
N GLN A 421 -22.58 -26.22 -6.38
CA GLN A 421 -22.60 -26.37 -4.91
C GLN A 421 -22.67 -25.04 -4.15
N GLY A 422 -22.64 -23.88 -4.82
CA GLY A 422 -22.67 -22.56 -4.15
C GLY A 422 -21.27 -22.01 -3.83
N LEU A 423 -21.19 -20.76 -3.36
CA LEU A 423 -19.95 -19.99 -3.19
C LEU A 423 -18.97 -20.59 -2.17
N LEU A 424 -19.50 -21.15 -1.07
CA LEU A 424 -18.69 -21.70 0.02
C LEU A 424 -18.52 -23.22 -0.12
N GLY A 425 -19.29 -23.85 -1.00
CA GLY A 425 -19.43 -25.31 -1.06
C GLY A 425 -20.14 -25.92 0.15
N SER A 426 -20.68 -27.14 -0.01
CA SER A 426 -21.52 -27.78 1.01
C SER A 426 -20.83 -27.98 2.36
N GLU A 427 -19.54 -28.32 2.36
CA GLU A 427 -18.82 -28.60 3.62
C GLU A 427 -18.74 -27.36 4.51
N GLN A 428 -18.41 -26.21 3.92
CA GLN A 428 -18.34 -24.95 4.66
C GLN A 428 -19.72 -24.41 5.00
N GLU A 429 -20.73 -24.60 4.12
CA GLU A 429 -22.11 -24.24 4.41
C GLU A 429 -22.65 -25.00 5.64
N ASP A 430 -22.43 -26.32 5.71
CA ASP A 430 -22.82 -27.17 6.84
C ASP A 430 -22.04 -26.80 8.12
N TRP A 431 -20.73 -26.57 7.99
CA TRP A 431 -19.89 -26.12 9.10
C TRP A 431 -20.38 -24.77 9.65
N LEU A 432 -20.65 -23.80 8.78
CA LEU A 432 -21.08 -22.48 9.18
C LEU A 432 -22.45 -22.55 9.87
N GLU A 433 -23.37 -23.37 9.38
CA GLU A 433 -24.65 -23.60 10.04
C GLU A 433 -24.47 -24.08 11.48
N ALA A 434 -23.64 -25.11 11.68
CA ALA A 434 -23.35 -25.66 13.01
C ALA A 434 -22.73 -24.59 13.93
N GLN A 435 -21.75 -23.83 13.42
CA GLN A 435 -21.14 -22.73 14.17
C GLN A 435 -22.15 -21.66 14.57
N LEU A 436 -23.06 -21.27 13.67
CA LEU A 436 -24.07 -20.26 13.95
C LEU A 436 -25.10 -20.70 15.00
N GLN A 437 -25.40 -22.00 15.07
CA GLN A 437 -26.28 -22.58 16.10
C GLN A 437 -25.59 -22.70 17.47
N GLU A 438 -24.28 -22.95 17.50
CA GLU A 438 -23.50 -23.09 18.73
C GLU A 438 -22.96 -21.75 19.27
N SER A 439 -22.91 -20.71 18.41
CA SER A 439 -22.36 -19.40 18.73
C SER A 439 -23.00 -18.78 19.97
N SER A 440 -22.17 -18.51 20.96
CA SER A 440 -22.54 -17.76 22.17
C SER A 440 -21.83 -16.41 22.28
N GLY A 441 -21.00 -16.04 21.30
CA GLY A 441 -20.30 -14.75 21.24
C GLY A 441 -21.27 -13.59 21.11
N THR A 442 -21.03 -12.45 21.77
CA THR A 442 -21.93 -11.27 21.74
C THR A 442 -22.08 -10.71 20.32
N TRP A 443 -21.00 -10.68 19.56
CA TRP A 443 -20.93 -10.32 18.15
C TRP A 443 -20.51 -11.51 17.29
N ARG A 444 -20.92 -11.51 16.03
CA ARG A 444 -20.42 -12.42 15.00
C ARG A 444 -19.80 -11.61 13.88
N LEU A 445 -18.54 -11.86 13.57
CA LEU A 445 -17.80 -11.22 12.50
C LEU A 445 -17.50 -12.25 11.40
N PHE A 446 -17.97 -11.98 10.19
CA PHE A 446 -17.68 -12.76 8.99
C PHE A 446 -16.54 -12.09 8.23
N ALA A 447 -15.35 -12.67 8.26
CA ALA A 447 -14.20 -12.22 7.50
C ALA A 447 -14.24 -12.92 6.13
N SER A 448 -14.55 -12.18 5.08
CA SER A 448 -14.78 -12.70 3.72
C SER A 448 -13.95 -11.90 2.73
N PRO A 449 -13.26 -12.53 1.76
CA PRO A 449 -12.57 -11.79 0.71
C PRO A 449 -13.51 -10.93 -0.13
N LYS A 450 -14.71 -11.45 -0.42
CA LYS A 450 -15.68 -10.82 -1.29
C LYS A 450 -16.76 -10.08 -0.52
N THR A 451 -17.24 -8.99 -1.12
CA THR A 451 -18.37 -8.20 -0.63
C THR A 451 -19.65 -9.02 -0.61
N PHE A 452 -20.41 -8.88 0.48
CA PHE A 452 -21.67 -9.58 0.72
C PHE A 452 -22.86 -8.84 0.11
N MET A 453 -22.93 -7.52 0.33
CA MET A 453 -23.95 -6.66 -0.27
C MET A 453 -23.52 -6.24 -1.68
N PRO A 454 -24.46 -6.23 -2.65
CA PRO A 454 -24.15 -5.79 -4.00
C PRO A 454 -23.93 -4.28 -4.06
N LEU A 455 -23.22 -3.85 -5.10
CA LEU A 455 -23.00 -2.45 -5.43
C LEU A 455 -23.52 -2.17 -6.84
N THR A 456 -24.59 -1.40 -6.93
CA THR A 456 -25.25 -1.09 -8.19
C THR A 456 -24.58 0.10 -8.86
N LEU A 457 -23.82 -0.16 -9.93
CA LEU A 457 -23.11 0.88 -10.70
C LEU A 457 -23.89 1.39 -11.93
N ASN A 458 -24.88 0.63 -12.41
CA ASN A 458 -25.64 0.94 -13.64
C ASN A 458 -26.61 2.12 -13.51
N ARG A 459 -26.84 2.65 -12.30
CA ARG A 459 -27.65 3.84 -12.04
C ARG A 459 -26.85 5.06 -11.63
N ILE A 460 -25.51 4.98 -11.72
CA ILE A 460 -24.63 6.14 -11.51
C ILE A 460 -24.93 7.23 -12.54
N GLY A 461 -25.17 6.88 -13.82
CA GLY A 461 -25.49 7.85 -14.88
C GLY A 461 -26.66 8.79 -14.52
N PRO A 462 -27.85 8.25 -14.19
CA PRO A 462 -28.97 9.05 -13.67
C PRO A 462 -28.65 9.83 -12.39
N ALA A 463 -27.90 9.26 -11.45
CA ALA A 463 -27.53 9.92 -10.20
C ALA A 463 -26.53 11.08 -10.41
N LEU A 464 -25.68 11.00 -11.43
CA LEU A 464 -24.76 12.06 -11.86
C LEU A 464 -25.47 13.23 -12.54
N ALA A 465 -26.68 13.01 -13.08
CA ALA A 465 -27.39 14.06 -13.82
C ALA A 465 -27.66 15.31 -12.96
N VAL A 466 -27.96 15.13 -11.67
CA VAL A 466 -28.26 16.25 -10.75
C VAL A 466 -26.99 17.02 -10.35
N PRO A 467 -25.91 16.38 -9.84
CA PRO A 467 -24.65 17.07 -9.56
C PRO A 467 -24.07 17.78 -10.79
N VAL A 468 -24.10 17.13 -11.96
CA VAL A 468 -23.62 17.72 -13.22
C VAL A 468 -24.46 18.93 -13.61
N ALA A 469 -25.79 18.87 -13.47
CA ALA A 469 -26.66 20.01 -13.70
C ALA A 469 -26.38 21.14 -12.72
N CYS A 470 -26.16 20.85 -11.43
CA CYS A 470 -25.81 21.85 -10.41
C CYS A 470 -24.46 22.53 -10.68
N VAL A 471 -23.41 21.77 -10.99
CA VAL A 471 -22.09 22.32 -11.36
C VAL A 471 -22.21 23.18 -12.62
N SER A 472 -22.94 22.70 -13.63
CA SER A 472 -23.23 23.47 -14.85
C SER A 472 -23.97 24.76 -14.53
N LEU A 473 -24.95 24.73 -13.62
CA LEU A 473 -25.72 25.90 -13.20
C LEU A 473 -24.85 26.92 -12.45
N VAL A 474 -23.98 26.46 -11.54
CA VAL A 474 -23.05 27.32 -10.78
C VAL A 474 -22.06 28.00 -11.74
N LEU A 475 -21.52 27.27 -12.70
CA LEU A 475 -20.62 27.82 -13.72
C LEU A 475 -21.36 28.82 -14.63
N LEU A 476 -22.61 28.51 -15.02
CA LEU A 476 -23.47 29.44 -15.77
C LEU A 476 -23.79 30.71 -14.95
N MET A 477 -24.05 30.58 -13.65
CA MET A 477 -24.27 31.71 -12.74
C MET A 477 -23.01 32.56 -12.59
N GLN A 478 -21.82 31.96 -12.45
CA GLN A 478 -20.54 32.68 -12.43
C GLN A 478 -20.31 33.43 -13.75
N ALA A 479 -20.56 32.78 -14.89
CA ALA A 479 -20.47 33.42 -16.21
C ALA A 479 -21.47 34.58 -16.37
N ALA A 480 -22.69 34.43 -15.85
CA ALA A 480 -23.70 35.47 -15.83
C ALA A 480 -23.31 36.64 -14.90
N CYS A 481 -22.78 36.36 -13.70
CA CYS A 481 -22.24 37.35 -12.78
C CYS A 481 -21.09 38.13 -13.42
N CYS A 482 -20.15 37.46 -14.09
CA CYS A 482 -19.09 38.12 -14.87
C CYS A 482 -19.66 39.03 -15.96
N ARG A 483 -20.69 38.58 -16.70
CA ARG A 483 -21.38 39.43 -17.71
C ARG A 483 -22.10 40.62 -17.08
N ILE A 484 -22.73 40.46 -15.92
CA ILE A 484 -23.44 41.54 -15.22
C ILE A 484 -22.45 42.55 -14.66
N LEU A 485 -21.34 42.11 -14.04
CA LEU A 485 -20.24 42.97 -13.60
C LEU A 485 -19.66 43.78 -14.78
N MET A 486 -19.44 43.12 -15.92
CA MET A 486 -18.98 43.77 -17.16
C MET A 486 -19.99 44.77 -17.75
N ARG A 487 -21.30 44.58 -17.52
CA ARG A 487 -22.36 45.49 -17.97
C ARG A 487 -22.66 46.63 -16.98
N ARG A 488 -22.47 46.39 -15.68
CA ARG A 488 -22.78 47.35 -14.59
C ARG A 488 -21.59 48.22 -14.17
N CYS A 489 -20.37 47.93 -14.66
CA CYS A 489 -19.23 48.84 -14.58
C CYS A 489 -19.01 49.57 -15.93
N PRO A 490 -19.78 50.62 -16.26
CA PRO A 490 -19.39 51.54 -17.33
C PRO A 490 -18.09 52.30 -17.00
N SER A 491 -17.71 52.42 -15.72
CA SER A 491 -16.49 53.11 -15.29
C SER A 491 -15.20 52.46 -15.79
N LEU A 492 -15.17 51.14 -16.04
CA LEU A 492 -14.00 50.47 -16.64
C LEU A 492 -13.86 50.78 -18.15
N ASN A 493 -14.92 51.23 -18.82
CA ASN A 493 -14.88 51.69 -20.20
C ASN A 493 -14.66 53.22 -20.31
N ASP A 494 -15.07 53.99 -19.31
CA ASP A 494 -14.93 55.45 -19.31
C ASP A 494 -13.61 55.95 -18.70
N GLU A 495 -13.03 55.28 -17.70
CA GLU A 495 -11.65 55.57 -17.24
C GLU A 495 -10.62 55.29 -18.36
N ALA A 496 -10.83 54.25 -19.16
CA ALA A 496 -10.02 53.96 -20.35
C ALA A 496 -10.18 54.99 -21.49
N ARG A 497 -11.25 55.81 -21.47
CA ARG A 497 -11.47 56.91 -22.42
C ARG A 497 -10.86 58.22 -21.93
N GLN A 498 -10.96 58.54 -20.63
CA GLN A 498 -10.39 59.77 -20.08
C GLN A 498 -8.85 59.76 -20.04
N ASP A 499 -8.22 58.61 -19.81
CA ASP A 499 -6.74 58.51 -19.85
C ASP A 499 -6.15 58.53 -21.28
N SER A 500 -6.99 58.46 -22.32
CA SER A 500 -6.53 58.51 -23.71
C SER A 500 -6.18 59.91 -24.21
N GLN A 501 -6.53 60.97 -23.48
CA GLN A 501 -6.18 62.35 -23.83
C GLN A 501 -4.92 62.90 -23.13
N VAL A 502 -4.35 62.19 -22.15
CA VAL A 502 -3.19 62.70 -21.38
C VAL A 502 -1.87 61.97 -21.69
N CYS A 503 -1.87 60.87 -22.44
CA CYS A 503 -0.64 60.15 -22.79
C CYS A 503 -0.34 60.15 -24.29
N SER A 504 0.43 61.15 -24.73
CA SER A 504 1.13 61.10 -26.02
C SER A 504 2.15 59.94 -26.02
N GLY A 505 1.93 58.96 -26.89
CA GLY A 505 2.97 58.01 -27.31
C GLY A 505 3.23 56.82 -26.38
N LYS A 506 2.24 55.93 -26.22
CA LYS A 506 2.38 54.46 -25.94
C LYS A 506 1.04 53.75 -25.62
N GLY A 507 -0.09 54.46 -25.65
CA GLY A 507 -1.41 53.93 -25.24
C GLY A 507 -2.11 52.96 -26.21
N ARG A 508 -1.74 52.84 -27.50
CA ARG A 508 -2.48 51.95 -28.44
C ARG A 508 -2.28 50.45 -28.21
N ALA A 509 -1.19 50.05 -27.55
CA ALA A 509 -0.91 48.63 -27.27
C ALA A 509 -1.68 48.13 -26.04
N VAL A 510 -1.75 48.95 -24.99
CA VAL A 510 -2.38 48.57 -23.70
C VAL A 510 -3.90 48.47 -23.81
N THR A 511 -4.57 49.37 -24.55
CA THR A 511 -6.03 49.27 -24.77
C THR A 511 -6.41 48.07 -25.65
N ARG A 512 -5.51 47.61 -26.54
CA ARG A 512 -5.68 46.36 -27.30
C ARG A 512 -5.49 45.14 -26.38
N ILE A 513 -4.49 45.16 -25.51
CA ILE A 513 -4.20 44.09 -24.55
C ILE A 513 -5.34 43.93 -23.54
N VAL A 514 -5.90 45.01 -22.98
CA VAL A 514 -6.99 44.94 -22.00
C VAL A 514 -8.31 44.47 -22.64
N ARG A 515 -8.63 44.92 -23.87
CA ARG A 515 -9.77 44.39 -24.63
C ARG A 515 -9.58 42.92 -25.01
N SER A 516 -8.35 42.53 -25.38
CA SER A 516 -8.00 41.13 -25.64
C SER A 516 -8.08 40.29 -24.37
N PHE A 517 -7.65 40.77 -23.20
CA PHE A 517 -7.74 40.05 -21.93
C PHE A 517 -9.18 39.87 -21.45
N SER A 518 -10.02 40.92 -21.47
CA SER A 518 -11.43 40.79 -21.04
C SER A 518 -12.29 39.93 -21.98
N PHE A 519 -11.97 39.91 -23.28
CA PHE A 519 -12.61 39.00 -24.23
C PHE A 519 -12.06 37.56 -24.08
N CYS A 520 -10.76 37.41 -23.82
CA CYS A 520 -10.11 36.12 -23.62
C CYS A 520 -10.54 35.44 -22.32
N SER A 521 -10.67 36.15 -21.19
CA SER A 521 -11.15 35.58 -19.92
C SER A 521 -12.60 35.08 -20.00
N CYS A 522 -13.49 35.80 -20.71
CA CYS A 522 -14.87 35.34 -20.93
C CYS A 522 -14.93 34.14 -21.89
N CYS A 523 -14.13 34.13 -22.95
CA CYS A 523 -14.04 32.99 -23.88
C CYS A 523 -13.38 31.77 -23.21
N ILE A 524 -12.37 31.96 -22.37
CA ILE A 524 -11.72 30.92 -21.56
C ILE A 524 -12.74 30.34 -20.58
N CYS A 525 -13.47 31.16 -19.81
CA CYS A 525 -14.54 30.65 -18.95
C CYS A 525 -15.63 29.89 -19.73
N TRP A 526 -16.01 30.37 -20.92
CA TRP A 526 -16.96 29.65 -21.79
C TRP A 526 -16.40 28.33 -22.31
N LEU A 527 -15.13 28.29 -22.71
CA LEU A 527 -14.45 27.09 -23.16
C LEU A 527 -14.27 26.09 -22.02
N TRP A 528 -13.97 26.53 -20.80
CA TRP A 528 -13.93 25.67 -19.60
C TRP A 528 -15.31 25.18 -19.19
N THR A 529 -16.36 25.99 -19.32
CA THR A 529 -17.74 25.58 -19.06
C THR A 529 -18.22 24.56 -20.08
N LEU A 530 -17.94 24.80 -21.37
CA LEU A 530 -18.28 23.90 -22.46
C LEU A 530 -17.46 22.61 -22.40
N ALA A 531 -16.16 22.69 -22.10
CA ALA A 531 -15.31 21.53 -21.89
C ALA A 531 -15.74 20.73 -20.65
N GLY A 532 -16.10 21.40 -19.55
CA GLY A 532 -16.65 20.75 -18.36
C GLY A 532 -17.98 20.04 -18.62
N ALA A 533 -18.90 20.69 -19.33
CA ALA A 533 -20.18 20.11 -19.71
C ALA A 533 -20.05 18.96 -20.72
N ILE A 534 -19.17 19.09 -21.73
CA ILE A 534 -18.85 18.02 -22.69
C ILE A 534 -18.16 16.86 -21.97
N THR A 535 -17.22 17.14 -21.06
CA THR A 535 -16.54 16.09 -20.25
C THR A 535 -17.55 15.35 -19.39
N CYS A 536 -18.47 16.06 -18.71
CA CYS A 536 -19.52 15.44 -17.91
C CYS A 536 -20.51 14.64 -18.78
N ALA A 537 -20.91 15.14 -19.95
CA ALA A 537 -21.76 14.42 -20.88
C ALA A 537 -21.07 13.19 -21.47
N LEU A 538 -19.77 13.27 -21.78
CA LEU A 538 -18.95 12.12 -22.18
C LEU A 538 -18.75 11.13 -21.02
N LEU A 539 -18.68 11.59 -19.78
CA LEU A 539 -18.66 10.76 -18.56
C LEU A 539 -19.97 9.97 -18.44
N ILE A 540 -21.11 10.65 -18.54
CA ILE A 540 -22.44 10.03 -18.51
C ILE A 540 -22.55 9.02 -19.64
N VAL A 541 -22.20 9.39 -20.88
CA VAL A 541 -22.28 8.49 -22.03
C VAL A 541 -21.30 7.33 -21.92
N LYS A 542 -20.03 7.51 -21.49
CA LYS A 542 -19.06 6.40 -21.33
C LYS A 542 -19.41 5.47 -20.17
N LEU A 543 -19.91 6.00 -19.05
CA LEU A 543 -20.37 5.19 -17.92
C LEU A 543 -21.66 4.43 -18.23
N ASP A 544 -22.52 4.96 -19.11
CA ASP A 544 -23.78 4.35 -19.53
C ASP A 544 -23.61 3.41 -20.75
N THR A 545 -22.57 3.60 -21.58
CA THR A 545 -22.27 2.75 -22.76
C THR A 545 -21.23 1.65 -22.52
N HIS A 546 -20.36 1.78 -21.51
CA HIS A 546 -19.68 0.61 -20.96
C HIS A 546 -20.63 -0.06 -19.99
N ASN A 547 -20.96 -1.33 -20.25
CA ASN A 547 -21.64 -2.18 -19.30
C ASN A 547 -20.83 -2.28 -17.99
N LEU A 548 -20.96 -1.29 -17.09
CA LEU A 548 -20.60 -1.43 -15.68
C LEU A 548 -21.46 -2.52 -15.00
N ASN A 549 -22.49 -3.02 -15.71
CA ASN A 549 -23.25 -4.23 -15.43
C ASN A 549 -22.42 -5.54 -15.31
N LEU A 550 -21.10 -5.52 -15.55
CA LEU A 550 -20.30 -6.75 -15.69
C LEU A 550 -19.07 -6.86 -14.79
N LEU A 551 -18.80 -5.93 -13.89
CA LEU A 551 -17.62 -6.04 -13.01
C LEU A 551 -17.83 -6.92 -11.77
N HIS A 552 -19.07 -7.27 -11.38
CA HIS A 552 -19.31 -7.73 -10.00
C HIS A 552 -20.19 -8.96 -9.80
N ALA A 553 -21.01 -9.37 -10.77
CA ALA A 553 -21.75 -10.63 -10.69
C ALA A 553 -20.95 -11.75 -11.38
N THR A 554 -19.82 -12.12 -10.80
CA THR A 554 -19.09 -13.33 -11.21
C THR A 554 -19.52 -14.50 -10.35
N ASP A 555 -19.35 -15.74 -10.84
CA ASP A 555 -19.63 -16.96 -10.07
C ASP A 555 -18.79 -17.09 -8.78
N THR A 556 -17.87 -16.14 -8.54
CA THR A 556 -16.95 -16.07 -7.40
C THR A 556 -17.31 -14.96 -6.40
N THR A 557 -18.43 -14.25 -6.56
CA THR A 557 -18.92 -13.26 -5.59
C THR A 557 -20.26 -13.66 -4.97
N TRP A 558 -20.61 -13.05 -3.84
CA TRP A 558 -21.92 -13.26 -3.20
C TRP A 558 -23.09 -12.79 -4.08
N GLU A 559 -22.86 -11.80 -4.95
CA GLU A 559 -23.86 -11.34 -5.91
C GLU A 559 -24.11 -12.35 -7.04
N GLY A 560 -23.05 -12.98 -7.58
CA GLY A 560 -23.19 -14.04 -8.57
C GLY A 560 -23.67 -15.38 -8.01
N GLN A 561 -23.61 -15.56 -6.68
CA GLN A 561 -24.06 -16.77 -5.98
C GLN A 561 -25.23 -16.51 -5.01
N PRO A 562 -26.41 -16.08 -5.50
CA PRO A 562 -27.54 -15.71 -4.66
C PRO A 562 -28.08 -16.88 -3.81
N ARG A 563 -27.84 -18.14 -4.22
CA ARG A 563 -28.17 -19.33 -3.43
C ARG A 563 -27.47 -19.31 -2.08
N SER A 564 -26.13 -19.21 -2.06
CA SER A 564 -25.35 -19.24 -0.82
C SER A 564 -25.65 -18.02 0.06
N ARG A 565 -25.87 -16.85 -0.55
CA ARG A 565 -26.31 -15.67 0.20
C ARG A 565 -27.66 -15.88 0.89
N ASN A 566 -28.65 -16.41 0.16
CA ASN A 566 -29.98 -16.67 0.70
C ASN A 566 -29.96 -17.75 1.79
N LEU A 567 -29.12 -18.78 1.62
CA LEU A 567 -28.90 -19.80 2.63
C LEU A 567 -28.35 -19.19 3.92
N LEU A 568 -27.34 -18.32 3.83
CA LEU A 568 -26.79 -17.64 5.01
C LEU A 568 -27.84 -16.76 5.70
N PHE A 569 -28.67 -16.02 4.95
CA PHE A 569 -29.78 -15.28 5.56
C PHE A 569 -30.75 -16.22 6.30
N GLN A 570 -31.11 -17.35 5.71
CA GLN A 570 -31.98 -18.34 6.33
C GLN A 570 -31.36 -18.91 7.62
N GLN A 571 -30.08 -19.26 7.59
CA GLN A 571 -29.35 -19.78 8.76
C GLN A 571 -29.27 -18.75 9.89
N LEU A 572 -29.04 -17.47 9.55
CA LEU A 572 -29.07 -16.37 10.52
C LEU A 572 -30.46 -16.22 11.17
N GLN A 573 -31.54 -16.26 10.37
CA GLN A 573 -32.91 -16.24 10.90
C GLN A 573 -33.17 -17.44 11.83
N GLN A 574 -32.77 -18.64 11.41
CA GLN A 574 -32.94 -19.88 12.19
C GLN A 574 -32.14 -19.87 13.49
N SER A 575 -30.98 -19.21 13.52
CA SER A 575 -30.19 -19.03 14.75
C SER A 575 -30.90 -18.15 15.80
N GLY A 576 -31.95 -17.41 15.40
CA GLY A 576 -32.66 -16.46 16.26
C GLY A 576 -31.86 -15.21 16.63
N ARG A 577 -30.62 -15.11 16.12
CA ARG A 577 -29.71 -13.99 16.33
C ARG A 577 -29.56 -13.29 14.98
N VAL A 578 -30.12 -12.11 14.83
CA VAL A 578 -29.98 -11.33 13.57
C VAL A 578 -29.39 -9.94 13.80
N SER A 579 -29.12 -9.59 15.06
CA SER A 579 -28.98 -8.21 15.53
C SER A 579 -27.55 -7.80 15.95
N ASN A 580 -26.55 -8.57 15.51
CA ASN A 580 -25.17 -8.49 16.02
C ASN A 580 -24.12 -9.05 15.04
N ASN A 581 -24.37 -8.92 13.73
CA ASN A 581 -23.50 -9.48 12.69
C ASN A 581 -22.72 -8.38 11.97
N ILE A 582 -21.44 -8.64 11.72
CA ILE A 582 -20.53 -7.74 11.02
C ILE A 582 -19.87 -8.52 9.89
N TRP A 583 -19.90 -8.00 8.66
CA TRP A 583 -19.08 -8.51 7.56
C TRP A 583 -17.87 -7.61 7.41
N ALA A 584 -16.67 -8.17 7.51
CA ALA A 584 -15.43 -7.50 7.13
C ALA A 584 -15.02 -8.04 5.75
N VAL A 585 -14.95 -7.16 4.74
CA VAL A 585 -14.80 -7.54 3.32
C VAL A 585 -13.68 -6.78 2.60
N GLY A 586 -13.18 -7.33 1.48
CA GLY A 586 -12.07 -6.79 0.67
C GLY A 586 -12.38 -6.74 -0.85
N ASP A 587 -11.36 -6.95 -1.69
CA ASP A 587 -11.39 -7.12 -3.17
C ASP A 587 -11.67 -5.87 -4.03
N MET A 588 -12.61 -5.02 -3.63
CA MET A 588 -13.13 -3.95 -4.51
C MET A 588 -12.27 -2.69 -4.66
N HIS A 589 -11.24 -2.52 -3.83
CA HIS A 589 -10.32 -1.35 -3.82
C HIS A 589 -11.01 0.02 -3.61
N PHE A 590 -11.85 0.10 -2.59
CA PHE A 590 -12.39 1.35 -2.05
C PHE A 590 -12.91 1.11 -0.63
N SER A 591 -13.12 2.17 0.15
CA SER A 591 -13.68 2.04 1.49
C SER A 591 -15.19 2.24 1.47
N TYR A 592 -15.96 1.41 2.19
CA TYR A 592 -17.38 1.68 2.41
C TYR A 592 -17.91 1.09 3.71
N LEU A 593 -19.08 1.60 4.11
CA LEU A 593 -19.92 1.05 5.17
C LEU A 593 -21.31 0.83 4.63
N ALA A 594 -21.88 -0.34 4.88
CA ALA A 594 -23.23 -0.67 4.44
C ALA A 594 -24.06 -1.32 5.53
N ASP A 595 -25.36 -1.12 5.47
CA ASP A 595 -26.32 -1.92 6.22
C ASP A 595 -26.60 -3.22 5.45
N VAL A 596 -26.62 -4.35 6.16
CA VAL A 596 -26.89 -5.66 5.56
C VAL A 596 -28.37 -5.97 5.74
N PHE A 597 -29.07 -6.22 4.64
CA PHE A 597 -30.50 -6.56 4.64
C PHE A 597 -30.79 -7.62 3.57
N GLN A 598 -31.84 -8.41 3.80
CA GLN A 598 -32.25 -9.41 2.83
C GLN A 598 -33.07 -8.75 1.71
N PHE A 599 -32.65 -8.98 0.48
CA PHE A 599 -33.39 -8.61 -0.72
C PHE A 599 -33.61 -9.87 -1.58
N ASP A 600 -34.78 -9.99 -2.18
CA ASP A 600 -35.11 -11.09 -3.08
C ASP A 600 -35.50 -10.53 -4.46
N PHE A 601 -34.92 -11.11 -5.51
CA PHE A 601 -35.13 -10.66 -6.89
C PHE A 601 -36.62 -10.71 -7.32
N PHE A 602 -37.49 -11.35 -6.54
CA PHE A 602 -38.91 -11.56 -6.80
C PHE A 602 -39.87 -10.80 -5.86
N GLY A 603 -39.39 -10.03 -4.86
CA GLY A 603 -40.26 -9.43 -3.83
C GLY A 603 -39.80 -8.08 -3.23
N ARG A 604 -38.48 -7.85 -3.07
CA ARG A 604 -37.86 -6.63 -2.55
C ARG A 604 -36.60 -6.28 -3.35
N ASP A 605 -36.60 -5.10 -3.95
CA ASP A 605 -35.47 -4.54 -4.69
C ASP A 605 -34.55 -3.74 -3.76
N LEU A 606 -33.25 -3.65 -4.07
CA LEU A 606 -32.25 -2.84 -3.34
C LEU A 606 -32.72 -1.39 -3.12
N PHE A 607 -33.53 -0.86 -4.04
CA PHE A 607 -34.06 0.51 -3.99
C PHE A 607 -35.29 0.68 -3.10
N THR A 608 -35.90 -0.41 -2.63
CA THR A 608 -37.01 -0.37 -1.67
C THR A 608 -36.53 -0.32 -0.22
N TYR A 609 -35.21 -0.43 0.00
CA TYR A 609 -34.59 -0.31 1.31
C TYR A 609 -34.88 1.04 1.95
N SER A 610 -35.43 1.01 3.17
CA SER A 610 -35.65 2.18 4.01
C SER A 610 -34.72 2.13 5.23
N PRO A 611 -33.88 3.14 5.44
CA PRO A 611 -33.11 3.37 6.67
C PRO A 611 -33.92 3.45 7.96
N GLU A 612 -35.25 3.41 7.91
CA GLU A 612 -36.14 3.48 9.07
C GLU A 612 -36.70 2.10 9.44
N ALA A 613 -36.61 1.10 8.55
CA ALA A 613 -37.14 -0.25 8.72
C ALA A 613 -36.14 -1.20 9.43
N VAL A 614 -35.88 -0.96 10.72
CA VAL A 614 -34.87 -1.69 11.53
C VAL A 614 -35.06 -3.23 11.50
N ALA A 615 -36.31 -3.71 11.50
CA ALA A 615 -36.65 -5.14 11.53
C ALA A 615 -36.17 -5.95 10.31
N GLU A 616 -35.70 -5.28 9.26
CA GLU A 616 -35.25 -5.91 8.02
C GLU A 616 -33.73 -6.11 7.93
N ARG A 617 -32.98 -5.65 8.95
CA ARG A 617 -31.52 -5.67 8.95
C ARG A 617 -30.97 -6.92 9.60
N PHE A 618 -29.95 -7.47 8.98
CA PHE A 618 -29.22 -8.65 9.43
C PHE A 618 -27.86 -8.33 10.02
N GLY A 619 -27.40 -7.08 9.92
CA GLY A 619 -26.09 -6.66 10.42
C GLY A 619 -25.55 -5.49 9.63
N VAL A 620 -24.23 -5.35 9.67
CA VAL A 620 -23.50 -4.31 8.97
C VAL A 620 -22.32 -4.89 8.18
N GLU A 621 -21.88 -4.17 7.16
CA GLU A 621 -20.70 -4.49 6.39
C GLU A 621 -19.67 -3.35 6.50
N PHE A 622 -18.42 -3.74 6.66
CA PHE A 622 -17.23 -2.91 6.81
C PHE A 622 -16.21 -3.29 5.75
N MET A 623 -15.90 -2.35 4.86
CA MET A 623 -14.84 -2.50 3.89
C MET A 623 -13.82 -1.38 4.07
N PRO A 624 -12.59 -1.68 4.54
CA PRO A 624 -11.49 -0.75 4.38
C PRO A 624 -11.03 -0.70 2.92
N GLY A 625 -10.46 0.43 2.52
CA GLY A 625 -9.79 0.56 1.22
C GLY A 625 -8.62 -0.40 1.08
N SER A 626 -8.09 -0.52 -0.14
CA SER A 626 -6.94 -1.37 -0.38
C SER A 626 -5.72 -0.87 0.41
N GLY A 627 -4.84 -1.79 0.81
CA GLY A 627 -3.59 -1.43 1.45
C GLY A 627 -2.68 -0.62 0.52
N SER A 628 -2.57 -1.05 -0.73
CA SER A 628 -1.73 -0.37 -1.74
C SER A 628 -2.16 -0.53 -3.18
N ARG A 629 -3.09 -1.44 -3.50
CA ARG A 629 -3.57 -1.65 -4.88
C ARG A 629 -4.38 -0.44 -5.36
N GLY A 630 -4.14 0.02 -6.59
CA GLY A 630 -4.87 1.16 -7.18
C GLY A 630 -6.39 1.08 -6.99
N ASN A 631 -6.96 2.19 -6.52
CA ASN A 631 -8.35 2.39 -6.18
C ASN A 631 -9.19 2.83 -7.40
N MET A 632 -10.42 3.30 -7.16
CA MET A 632 -11.35 3.65 -8.21
C MET A 632 -10.92 4.91 -8.99
N ASP A 633 -10.32 5.91 -8.35
CA ASP A 633 -9.93 7.15 -9.01
C ASP A 633 -8.73 6.98 -9.96
N GLU A 634 -7.80 6.07 -9.67
CA GLU A 634 -6.76 5.69 -10.64
C GLU A 634 -7.37 5.04 -11.89
N LYS A 635 -8.36 4.16 -11.73
CA LYS A 635 -9.09 3.53 -12.85
C LYS A 635 -9.92 4.54 -13.65
N VAL A 636 -10.50 5.55 -13.00
CA VAL A 636 -11.24 6.64 -13.67
C VAL A 636 -10.30 7.55 -14.47
N GLY A 637 -9.11 7.83 -13.94
CA GLY A 637 -8.06 8.57 -14.66
C GLY A 637 -7.67 7.90 -15.98
N GLU A 638 -7.64 6.57 -16.02
CA GLU A 638 -7.39 5.79 -17.22
C GLU A 638 -8.52 5.93 -18.27
N LEU A 639 -9.78 5.84 -17.84
CA LEU A 639 -10.96 5.93 -18.72
C LEU A 639 -11.10 7.31 -19.39
N LEU A 640 -10.70 8.36 -18.68
CA LEU A 640 -10.91 9.76 -19.07
C LEU A 640 -9.65 10.45 -19.61
N GLY A 641 -8.47 9.85 -19.42
CA GLY A 641 -7.19 10.26 -19.98
C GLY A 641 -6.32 11.11 -19.04
N PRO A 642 -5.08 11.45 -19.46
CA PRO A 642 -4.02 11.95 -18.57
C PRO A 642 -4.32 13.27 -17.85
N LEU A 643 -5.20 14.10 -18.40
CA LEU A 643 -5.65 15.35 -17.78
C LEU A 643 -6.49 15.10 -16.50
N PHE A 644 -7.00 13.89 -16.32
CA PHE A 644 -7.83 13.45 -15.21
C PHE A 644 -7.14 12.43 -14.30
N ALA A 645 -5.87 12.10 -14.56
CA ALA A 645 -5.07 11.26 -13.69
C ALA A 645 -4.79 11.97 -12.34
N PRO A 646 -4.73 11.23 -11.22
CA PRO A 646 -4.21 11.76 -9.96
C PRO A 646 -2.77 12.29 -10.14
N PRO A 647 -2.33 13.32 -9.38
CA PRO A 647 -3.02 13.99 -8.26
C PRO A 647 -3.69 15.33 -8.64
N SER A 648 -4.34 15.43 -9.81
CA SER A 648 -4.95 16.71 -10.24
C SER A 648 -6.16 17.13 -9.39
N LEU A 649 -6.37 18.45 -9.21
CA LEU A 649 -7.55 18.98 -8.51
C LEU A 649 -8.87 18.54 -9.17
N VAL A 650 -8.85 18.41 -10.51
CA VAL A 650 -10.01 17.97 -11.30
C VAL A 650 -10.36 16.53 -10.98
N SER A 651 -9.35 15.64 -10.87
CA SER A 651 -9.53 14.24 -10.47
C SER A 651 -10.19 14.13 -9.09
N ARG A 652 -9.71 14.89 -8.09
CA ARG A 652 -10.30 14.88 -6.73
C ARG A 652 -11.76 15.35 -6.68
N VAL A 653 -12.10 16.42 -7.42
CA VAL A 653 -13.48 16.91 -7.49
C VAL A 653 -14.38 15.89 -8.17
N LEU A 654 -13.88 15.23 -9.22
CA LEU A 654 -14.62 14.20 -9.94
C LEU A 654 -14.84 12.96 -9.07
N ALA A 655 -13.83 12.50 -8.34
CA ALA A 655 -13.94 11.40 -7.39
C ALA A 655 -15.06 11.65 -6.37
N GLY A 656 -15.08 12.84 -5.75
CA GLY A 656 -16.16 13.19 -4.80
C GLY A 656 -17.56 13.21 -5.41
N VAL A 657 -17.70 13.55 -6.70
CA VAL A 657 -18.97 13.49 -7.42
C VAL A 657 -19.39 12.04 -7.71
N ILE A 658 -18.44 11.18 -8.09
CA ILE A 658 -18.67 9.74 -8.30
C ILE A 658 -19.08 9.08 -6.98
N ASP A 659 -18.40 9.39 -5.88
CA ASP A 659 -18.70 8.88 -4.54
C ASP A 659 -20.11 9.26 -4.08
N TYR A 660 -20.55 10.48 -4.39
CA TYR A 660 -21.92 10.92 -4.13
C TYR A 660 -22.94 10.14 -4.97
N ALA A 661 -22.63 9.93 -6.25
CA ALA A 661 -23.52 9.21 -7.17
C ALA A 661 -23.66 7.72 -6.78
N ILE A 662 -22.56 7.07 -6.37
CA ILE A 662 -22.57 5.69 -5.87
C ILE A 662 -23.44 5.58 -4.63
N ARG A 663 -23.26 6.46 -3.64
CA ARG A 663 -24.11 6.49 -2.43
C ARG A 663 -25.58 6.73 -2.75
N SER A 664 -25.86 7.63 -3.69
CA SER A 664 -27.23 7.92 -4.11
C SER A 664 -27.89 6.75 -4.84
N ALA A 665 -27.11 5.95 -5.57
CA ALA A 665 -27.58 4.76 -6.27
C ALA A 665 -27.71 3.54 -5.34
N ASN A 666 -27.16 3.59 -4.13
CA ASN A 666 -27.09 2.47 -3.19
C ASN A 666 -27.54 2.92 -1.79
N PRO A 667 -28.88 2.96 -1.52
CA PRO A 667 -29.45 3.53 -0.29
C PRO A 667 -29.00 2.85 1.02
N HIS A 668 -28.45 1.64 0.94
CA HIS A 668 -27.89 0.89 2.05
C HIS A 668 -26.48 1.33 2.43
N LEU A 669 -25.78 2.10 1.58
CA LEU A 669 -24.47 2.65 1.89
C LEU A 669 -24.59 3.83 2.86
N ARG A 670 -23.80 3.77 3.93
CA ARG A 670 -23.67 4.80 4.96
C ARG A 670 -22.42 5.65 4.76
N HIS A 671 -21.38 5.04 4.21
CA HIS A 671 -20.13 5.69 3.86
C HIS A 671 -19.59 5.08 2.57
N PHE A 672 -18.93 5.90 1.76
CA PHE A 672 -18.19 5.46 0.58
C PHE A 672 -17.06 6.46 0.33
N GLU A 673 -15.87 5.93 0.07
CA GLU A 673 -14.65 6.68 -0.27
C GLU A 673 -13.87 5.87 -1.29
N GLY A 674 -13.80 6.41 -2.50
CA GLY A 674 -13.29 5.70 -3.67
C GLY A 674 -11.80 5.82 -3.93
N SER A 675 -11.08 6.66 -3.19
CA SER A 675 -9.74 7.12 -3.59
C SER A 675 -8.60 6.83 -2.63
N GLU A 676 -8.89 6.50 -1.38
CA GLU A 676 -7.84 6.42 -0.36
C GLU A 676 -7.41 4.99 -0.02
N HIS A 677 -6.12 4.82 0.21
CA HIS A 677 -5.50 3.56 0.62
C HIS A 677 -5.25 3.50 2.11
N GLY A 678 -5.12 2.29 2.66
CA GLY A 678 -4.68 2.07 4.03
C GLY A 678 -5.31 0.85 4.67
N TYR A 679 -5.76 0.98 5.91
CA TYR A 679 -6.40 -0.13 6.63
C TYR A 679 -7.51 0.34 7.56
N GLY A 680 -8.36 -0.62 7.95
CA GLY A 680 -9.46 -0.43 8.88
C GLY A 680 -9.12 -0.85 10.29
N LEU A 681 -9.78 -0.24 11.28
CA LEU A 681 -9.74 -0.61 12.69
C LEU A 681 -11.16 -0.83 13.20
N LEU A 682 -11.43 -2.03 13.73
CA LEU A 682 -12.66 -2.39 14.42
C LEU A 682 -12.39 -2.52 15.91
N LYS A 683 -12.98 -1.64 16.71
CA LYS A 683 -12.95 -1.72 18.17
C LYS A 683 -14.27 -2.26 18.64
N ILE A 684 -14.26 -3.46 19.20
CA ILE A 684 -15.45 -4.24 19.55
C ILE A 684 -15.58 -4.26 21.07
N ALA A 685 -16.74 -3.84 21.58
CA ALA A 685 -17.14 -3.90 22.96
C ALA A 685 -18.55 -4.52 23.07
N ALA A 686 -18.96 -4.93 24.28
CA ALA A 686 -20.20 -5.68 24.48
C ALA A 686 -21.47 -5.00 23.92
N HIS A 687 -21.50 -3.67 23.92
CA HIS A 687 -22.66 -2.89 23.50
C HIS A 687 -22.44 -2.09 22.21
N GLN A 688 -21.22 -2.08 21.65
CA GLN A 688 -20.89 -1.23 20.52
C GLN A 688 -19.67 -1.73 19.75
N VAL A 689 -19.70 -1.57 18.44
CA VAL A 689 -18.52 -1.68 17.56
C VAL A 689 -18.24 -0.32 16.94
N GLN A 690 -16.98 0.13 16.99
CA GLN A 690 -16.52 1.36 16.33
C GLN A 690 -15.63 1.00 15.14
N ALA A 691 -15.92 1.57 13.98
CA ALA A 691 -15.09 1.50 12.78
C ALA A 691 -14.34 2.82 12.56
N SER A 692 -13.06 2.68 12.24
CA SER A 692 -12.19 3.79 11.85
C SER A 692 -11.21 3.35 10.76
N TRP A 693 -10.61 4.32 10.08
CA TRP A 693 -9.63 4.08 9.02
C TRP A 693 -8.35 4.86 9.28
N VAL A 694 -7.24 4.30 8.83
CA VAL A 694 -5.96 4.99 8.73
C VAL A 694 -5.54 5.00 7.28
N ARG A 695 -5.37 6.21 6.72
CA ARG A 695 -5.21 6.47 5.30
C ARG A 695 -3.79 6.94 4.97
N PHE A 696 -3.26 6.49 3.83
CA PHE A 696 -1.89 6.73 3.38
C PHE A 696 -1.82 7.11 1.90
N ASP A 697 -0.81 7.92 1.57
CA ASP A 697 -0.27 7.97 0.22
C ASP A 697 0.65 6.75 0.00
N VAL A 698 0.47 6.07 -1.12
CA VAL A 698 1.20 4.84 -1.49
C VAL A 698 2.17 5.05 -2.66
N LEU A 699 2.15 6.20 -3.32
CA LEU A 699 3.01 6.45 -4.49
C LEU A 699 4.44 6.83 -4.09
N GLY A 700 4.65 7.31 -2.86
CA GLY A 700 5.96 7.61 -2.29
C GLY A 700 6.13 7.04 -0.88
N ARG A 701 7.38 6.92 -0.40
CA ARG A 701 7.63 6.61 1.02
C ARG A 701 7.26 7.81 1.89
N THR A 702 6.44 7.60 2.91
CA THR A 702 5.98 8.68 3.79
C THR A 702 5.55 8.17 5.16
N ASP A 703 5.82 8.97 6.19
CA ASP A 703 5.30 8.79 7.57
C ASP A 703 3.97 9.52 7.79
N GLY A 704 3.53 10.34 6.83
CA GLY A 704 2.27 11.08 6.94
C GLY A 704 1.06 10.17 6.76
N PHE A 705 0.07 10.31 7.63
CA PHE A 705 -1.19 9.56 7.58
C PHE A 705 -2.36 10.37 8.10
N THR A 706 -3.56 9.98 7.68
CA THR A 706 -4.82 10.55 8.20
C THR A 706 -5.63 9.48 8.90
N ARG A 707 -6.02 9.73 10.14
CA ARG A 707 -6.97 8.88 10.86
C ARG A 707 -8.36 9.48 10.77
N VAL A 708 -9.31 8.67 10.33
CA VAL A 708 -10.72 9.02 10.25
C VAL A 708 -11.50 8.12 11.19
N SER A 709 -11.96 8.70 12.30
CA SER A 709 -12.88 8.04 13.21
C SER A 709 -14.30 8.36 12.73
N GLY A 710 -15.09 7.34 12.37
CA GLY A 710 -16.26 7.59 11.55
C GLY A 710 -17.59 7.14 12.11
N MET A 711 -17.72 5.86 12.46
CA MET A 711 -19.05 5.30 12.68
C MET A 711 -19.03 4.19 13.73
N HIS A 712 -20.16 4.06 14.43
CA HIS A 712 -20.37 2.98 15.39
C HIS A 712 -21.67 2.25 15.09
N VAL A 713 -21.75 1.02 15.57
CA VAL A 713 -22.98 0.22 15.60
C VAL A 713 -23.19 -0.20 17.03
N ASN A 714 -24.31 0.20 17.64
CA ASN A 714 -24.66 -0.37 18.92
C ASN A 714 -25.24 -1.77 18.71
N VAL A 715 -25.11 -2.61 19.72
CA VAL A 715 -25.75 -3.93 19.71
C VAL A 715 -27.24 -3.73 19.46
N GLU A 716 -27.82 -4.56 18.59
CA GLU A 716 -29.23 -4.52 18.16
C GLU A 716 -29.63 -3.47 17.11
N ASP A 717 -28.84 -2.42 16.88
CA ASP A 717 -29.18 -1.37 15.90
C ASP A 717 -29.01 -1.85 14.44
N ASN A 718 -28.05 -2.75 14.21
CA ASN A 718 -27.66 -3.26 12.89
C ASN A 718 -27.44 -2.17 11.83
N GLN A 719 -26.94 -1.00 12.25
CA GLN A 719 -26.77 0.13 11.36
C GLN A 719 -25.62 1.01 11.82
N TRP A 720 -24.85 1.50 10.85
CA TRP A 720 -23.81 2.47 11.11
C TRP A 720 -24.41 3.83 11.45
N SER A 721 -24.12 4.30 12.65
CA SER A 721 -24.44 5.63 13.13
C SER A 721 -23.18 6.51 13.09
N LEU A 722 -23.36 7.76 12.64
CA LEU A 722 -22.28 8.74 12.62
C LEU A 722 -21.95 9.18 14.04
N GLU A 723 -20.67 9.17 14.40
CA GLU A 723 -20.17 10.11 15.40
C GLU A 723 -19.82 11.44 14.70
N PRO A 724 -19.76 12.58 15.41
CA PRO A 724 -19.06 13.75 14.90
C PRO A 724 -17.62 13.32 14.58
N ALA A 725 -17.31 13.17 13.30
CA ALA A 725 -16.03 12.62 12.87
C ALA A 725 -14.88 13.51 13.37
N LEU A 726 -14.02 12.95 14.21
CA LEU A 726 -12.72 13.53 14.53
C LEU A 726 -11.75 13.10 13.42
N VAL A 727 -11.45 14.02 12.52
CA VAL A 727 -10.38 13.87 11.54
C VAL A 727 -9.09 14.32 12.22
N GLN A 728 -8.18 13.38 12.46
CA GLN A 728 -6.84 13.68 12.96
C GLN A 728 -5.84 13.42 11.83
N THR A 729 -5.30 14.49 11.27
CA THR A 729 -4.25 14.43 10.25
C THR A 729 -2.89 14.60 10.92
N THR A 730 -2.02 13.62 10.76
CA THR A 730 -0.61 13.74 11.13
C THR A 730 0.16 14.07 9.86
N CYS A 731 0.56 15.34 9.72
CA CYS A 731 1.45 15.74 8.63
C CYS A 731 2.85 15.15 8.87
N ALA A 732 3.52 14.71 7.81
CA ALA A 732 4.95 14.43 7.88
C ALA A 732 5.65 15.68 8.43
N SER A 733 6.54 15.51 9.41
CA SER A 733 7.26 16.63 10.00
C SER A 733 8.15 17.29 8.94
N GLY A 734 7.65 18.38 8.34
CA GLY A 734 8.36 19.20 7.38
C GLY A 734 7.89 19.04 5.94
N HIS A 735 6.69 19.54 5.62
CA HIS A 735 6.36 20.08 4.30
C HIS A 735 5.34 21.20 4.42
#